data_AF-A0AAD6IEE4-F1
#
_entry.id   AF-A0AAD6IEE4-F1
#
_cell.length_a   1.000
_cell.length_b   1.000
_cell.length_c   1.000
_cell.angle_alpha   90.00
_cell.angle_beta   90.00
_cell.angle_gamma   90.00
#
_symmetry.space_group_name_H-M   'P 1'
#
loop_
_entity.id
_entity.type
_entity.pdbx_description
1 polymer ?
#
loop_
_entity_poly.entity_id
_entity_poly.type
_entity_poly.pdbx_seq_one_letter_code
_entity_poly.pdbx_strand_id
1 'polypeptide(L)'
;MLSAGSPTGEIYIVESLVSFTSSLGNLIAEIEVENRRVLKRTLQLSAKFLAASECLGSDMAVISEPIMQKLSGELLQELSWIVTWPAYSKGLGLEARDPLRTVQIVKSSLENNVKATTASFLANAPDFLIEATITTCQSIITKLTANTETAFQIDEDEISQKEVENLLTAIWNYSACDSCEENTTHRRHNTGFHPTRLYLGRPQQTRDASALFDLFISLPSLGYWQEIGFISPQKKVKFAGEVQTSPSGKVEVSGFCKILSIRNNARIFLEFGDQRLFKYEDVYALHHEAIPGLGLPLLRVLQEYRLNIPEKIVLSHAIAQGFWQLYDSKMMLAKWSSGNIWFMPNTSDPNAPLPCKAYISFPFEHTEYELEEYTTTDLIHKCPRIFSLAILLLEISLGRPIQTSQIKRHESDFTGGMNKDFLTASKLFTELKGQSWDGHVSKHILDQAIDACMTGRNFALSPRDPCFPMGLSERREVFYEKVVKPLQWLAGPLSDGETVCFQKKNSPESSDSSIYTTSVQIGELDPSTFTSFHSGRIVSPEEWLDDLKRIGRYVHELNQRHSVNVEVRPIRVAILDSGCSLAAPYFQDGSPARADRIKAYKDFVDQSKEKKDSFGHGTFMTALVIEAAPSAELYVARVAENTAELDGSEGKIGEAIVWAGIKHEADIISMSFGVSDNNDDIKNAILTVRAKREDRIIFLASAGNSGPHQDTAFPASRRDVISIRSTNYMGACSDTNPASDLRGPAPLFATFGDNIPHRLRGYKPDVCGPGSSVSTAVAAGIAASILSYYDCLQLMQPVLLKDKTLKKLRTVEGMEELFYAMSTDTGNRIRFINPVKFFVKRPDNLRRLCALVD
;
A
#
# COMPACT_ATOMS: atom_id res chain seq x y z
N MET A 1 -44.73 29.98 29.67
CA MET A 1 -45.33 28.64 29.57
C MET A 1 -45.96 28.49 28.21
N LEU A 2 -45.32 27.76 27.30
CA LEU A 2 -45.92 27.14 26.13
C LEU A 2 -45.28 25.76 26.04
N SER A 3 -46.07 24.69 26.10
CA SER A 3 -45.59 23.32 26.00
C SER A 3 -45.46 22.93 24.54
N ALA A 4 -44.36 22.27 24.17
CA ALA A 4 -44.27 21.57 22.89
C ALA A 4 -45.43 20.56 22.79
N GLY A 5 -46.24 20.65 21.73
CA GLY A 5 -47.43 19.82 21.52
C GLY A 5 -48.80 20.52 21.63
N SER A 6 -48.88 21.85 21.66
CA SER A 6 -50.15 22.55 21.39
C SER A 6 -50.20 23.08 19.95
N PRO A 7 -51.32 22.93 19.20
CA PRO A 7 -51.42 23.39 17.80
C PRO A 7 -51.09 24.88 17.60
N THR A 8 -51.31 25.69 18.64
CA THR A 8 -50.97 27.11 18.69
C THR A 8 -49.46 27.41 18.60
N GLY A 9 -48.59 26.46 18.96
CA GLY A 9 -47.14 26.61 18.82
C GLY A 9 -46.65 26.37 17.39
N GLU A 10 -47.28 25.43 16.67
CA GLU A 10 -46.92 25.06 15.30
C GLU A 10 -47.43 26.08 14.28
N ILE A 11 -48.65 26.59 14.45
CA ILE A 11 -49.18 27.72 13.67
C ILE A 11 -48.25 28.95 13.79
N TYR A 12 -47.79 29.25 15.01
CA TYR A 12 -46.89 30.38 15.28
C TYR A 12 -45.51 30.26 14.60
N ILE A 13 -45.01 29.03 14.41
CA ILE A 13 -43.77 28.78 13.64
C ILE A 13 -43.98 29.19 12.18
N VAL A 14 -45.10 28.81 11.58
CA VAL A 14 -45.34 29.02 10.14
C VAL A 14 -45.75 30.45 9.81
N GLU A 15 -46.54 31.12 10.65
CA GLU A 15 -46.76 32.58 10.53
C GLU A 15 -45.43 33.37 10.59
N SER A 16 -44.54 32.97 11.50
CA SER A 16 -43.19 33.56 11.60
C SER A 16 -42.35 33.28 10.36
N LEU A 17 -42.49 32.09 9.76
CA LEU A 17 -41.78 31.66 8.56
C LEU A 17 -42.22 32.45 7.33
N VAL A 18 -43.54 32.55 7.10
CA VAL A 18 -44.16 33.37 6.04
C VAL A 18 -43.70 34.83 6.14
N SER A 19 -43.81 35.42 7.34
CA SER A 19 -43.36 36.79 7.59
C SER A 19 -41.88 36.98 7.30
N PHE A 20 -41.04 36.02 7.70
CA PHE A 20 -39.60 36.07 7.47
C PHE A 20 -39.23 35.90 5.98
N THR A 21 -39.80 34.91 5.28
CA THR A 21 -39.53 34.70 3.84
C THR A 21 -40.00 35.86 2.97
N SER A 22 -41.14 36.47 3.30
CA SER A 22 -41.60 37.69 2.63
C SER A 22 -40.66 38.87 2.89
N SER A 23 -40.30 39.10 4.15
CA SER A 23 -39.40 40.20 4.54
C SER A 23 -38.02 40.07 3.89
N LEU A 24 -37.46 38.85 3.89
CA LEU A 24 -36.17 38.56 3.28
C LEU A 24 -36.24 38.64 1.74
N GLY A 25 -37.31 38.12 1.12
CA GLY A 25 -37.52 38.19 -0.32
C GLY A 25 -37.59 39.64 -0.83
N ASN A 26 -38.37 40.49 -0.17
CA ASN A 26 -38.46 41.92 -0.49
C ASN A 26 -37.13 42.63 -0.27
N LEU A 27 -36.47 42.38 0.86
CA LEU A 27 -35.17 42.98 1.19
C LEU A 27 -34.10 42.66 0.14
N ILE A 28 -34.06 41.42 -0.34
CA ILE A 28 -33.11 40.96 -1.36
C ILE A 28 -33.37 41.60 -2.73
N ALA A 29 -34.60 42.05 -3.02
CA ALA A 29 -34.92 42.82 -4.21
C ALA A 29 -34.49 44.30 -4.14
N GLU A 30 -34.37 44.88 -2.94
CA GLU A 30 -33.98 46.28 -2.72
C GLU A 30 -32.45 46.53 -2.77
N ILE A 31 -31.61 45.49 -2.71
CA ILE A 31 -30.16 45.64 -2.64
C ILE A 31 -29.58 45.75 -4.07
N GLU A 32 -29.24 46.98 -4.49
CA GLU A 32 -28.40 47.19 -5.68
C GLU A 32 -26.96 46.70 -5.42
N VAL A 33 -26.63 45.53 -5.95
CA VAL A 33 -25.27 44.96 -5.91
C VAL A 33 -24.51 45.37 -7.18
N GLU A 34 -23.39 46.09 -7.05
CA GLU A 34 -22.55 46.52 -8.19
C GLU A 34 -22.02 45.35 -9.05
N ASN A 35 -21.96 44.14 -8.48
CA ASN A 35 -21.44 42.94 -9.13
C ASN A 35 -22.53 42.20 -9.95
N ARG A 36 -22.51 42.42 -11.27
CA ARG A 36 -23.51 41.90 -12.25
C ARG A 36 -23.78 40.38 -12.23
N ARG A 37 -22.87 39.53 -11.75
CA ARG A 37 -23.10 38.07 -11.68
C ARG A 37 -23.98 37.67 -10.49
N VAL A 38 -23.70 38.22 -9.32
CA VAL A 38 -24.44 37.96 -8.07
C VAL A 38 -25.87 38.50 -8.20
N LEU A 39 -26.03 39.70 -8.75
CA LEU A 39 -27.32 40.40 -8.91
C LEU A 39 -28.41 39.52 -9.58
N LYS A 40 -28.07 38.80 -10.66
CA LYS A 40 -29.06 38.01 -11.41
C LYS A 40 -29.60 36.79 -10.64
N ARG A 41 -28.77 36.14 -9.82
CA ARG A 41 -29.17 34.99 -8.99
C ARG A 41 -29.87 35.43 -7.70
N THR A 42 -29.41 36.54 -7.13
CA THR A 42 -30.01 37.21 -5.95
C THR A 42 -31.47 37.60 -6.23
N LEU A 43 -31.77 38.14 -7.41
CA LEU A 43 -33.14 38.43 -7.84
C LEU A 43 -34.00 37.16 -8.08
N GLN A 44 -33.43 36.07 -8.60
CA GLN A 44 -34.13 34.80 -8.75
C GLN A 44 -34.47 34.15 -7.40
N LEU A 45 -33.61 34.34 -6.39
CA LEU A 45 -33.84 33.88 -5.03
C LEU A 45 -34.96 34.69 -4.34
N SER A 46 -34.96 36.02 -4.49
CA SER A 46 -36.03 36.90 -4.00
C SER A 46 -37.40 36.43 -4.49
N ALA A 47 -37.55 36.21 -5.80
CA ALA A 47 -38.80 35.73 -6.40
C ALA A 47 -39.24 34.36 -5.85
N LYS A 48 -38.29 33.45 -5.55
CA LYS A 48 -38.58 32.14 -4.95
C LYS A 48 -38.96 32.21 -3.47
N PHE A 49 -38.37 33.12 -2.69
CA PHE A 49 -38.79 33.34 -1.29
C PHE A 49 -40.20 33.95 -1.21
N LEU A 50 -40.55 34.85 -2.14
CA LEU A 50 -41.91 35.39 -2.24
C LEU A 50 -42.92 34.30 -2.62
N ALA A 51 -42.61 33.45 -3.61
CA ALA A 51 -43.45 32.30 -3.98
C ALA A 51 -43.61 31.28 -2.83
N ALA A 52 -42.55 31.02 -2.05
CA ALA A 52 -42.62 30.18 -0.85
C ALA A 52 -43.57 30.80 0.19
N SER A 53 -43.49 32.11 0.39
CA SER A 53 -44.36 32.85 1.31
C SER A 53 -45.84 32.82 0.90
N GLU A 54 -46.14 32.88 -0.40
CA GLU A 54 -47.51 32.78 -0.92
C GLU A 54 -48.07 31.35 -0.76
N CYS A 55 -47.25 30.33 -1.04
CA CYS A 55 -47.64 28.92 -0.90
C CYS A 55 -47.88 28.54 0.58
N LEU A 56 -46.99 28.95 1.49
CA LEU A 56 -47.15 28.71 2.93
C LEU A 56 -48.28 29.55 3.56
N GLY A 57 -48.68 30.66 2.93
CA GLY A 57 -49.76 31.52 3.41
C GLY A 57 -51.15 31.18 2.88
N SER A 58 -51.29 30.25 1.92
CA SER A 58 -52.55 30.03 1.20
C SER A 58 -53.40 28.84 1.68
N ASP A 59 -52.84 27.84 2.38
CA ASP A 59 -53.64 26.69 2.84
C ASP A 59 -53.19 26.10 4.19
N MET A 60 -53.97 26.40 5.25
CA MET A 60 -53.69 25.97 6.63
C MET A 60 -53.79 24.46 6.86
N ALA A 61 -54.43 23.71 5.96
CA ALA A 61 -54.53 22.25 6.08
C ALA A 61 -53.20 21.56 5.75
N VAL A 62 -52.49 22.02 4.72
CA VAL A 62 -51.20 21.45 4.25
C VAL A 62 -50.09 21.62 5.30
N ILE A 63 -50.17 22.71 6.07
CA ILE A 63 -49.23 23.06 7.15
C ILE A 63 -49.23 22.03 8.31
N SER A 64 -50.30 21.23 8.44
CA SER A 64 -50.42 20.20 9.47
C SER A 64 -49.73 18.88 9.12
N GLU A 65 -49.16 18.72 7.91
CA GLU A 65 -48.41 17.52 7.56
C GLU A 65 -47.01 17.48 8.21
N PRO A 66 -46.60 16.38 8.87
CA PRO A 66 -45.30 16.29 9.54
C PRO A 66 -44.09 16.52 8.62
N ILE A 67 -44.22 16.20 7.33
CA ILE A 67 -43.18 16.42 6.32
C ILE A 67 -43.01 17.92 6.02
N MET A 68 -44.12 18.65 5.88
CA MET A 68 -44.11 20.09 5.67
C MET A 68 -43.57 20.84 6.89
N GLN A 69 -43.93 20.40 8.10
CA GLN A 69 -43.37 20.90 9.35
C GLN A 69 -41.84 20.66 9.43
N LYS A 70 -41.36 19.47 9.06
CA LYS A 70 -39.93 19.14 9.00
C LYS A 70 -39.18 20.02 8.01
N LEU A 71 -39.66 20.13 6.76
CA LEU A 71 -39.06 20.96 5.71
C LEU A 71 -39.06 22.45 6.07
N SER A 72 -40.11 22.93 6.76
CA SER A 72 -40.16 24.28 7.33
C SER A 72 -39.12 24.49 8.43
N GLY A 73 -38.93 23.51 9.32
CA GLY A 73 -37.87 23.54 10.34
C GLY A 73 -36.46 23.56 9.72
N GLU A 74 -36.22 22.74 8.70
CA GLU A 74 -34.96 22.72 7.93
C GLU A 74 -34.70 24.07 7.23
N LEU A 75 -35.72 24.67 6.60
CA LEU A 75 -35.59 25.99 5.97
C LEU A 75 -35.29 27.09 7.00
N LEU A 76 -35.95 27.09 8.16
CA LEU A 76 -35.65 28.02 9.26
C LEU A 76 -34.23 27.86 9.79
N GLN A 77 -33.74 26.62 9.89
CA GLN A 77 -32.38 26.34 10.33
C GLN A 77 -31.37 26.92 9.35
N GLU A 78 -31.51 26.67 8.04
CA GLU A 78 -30.65 27.25 7.00
C GLU A 78 -30.70 28.80 6.99
N LEU A 79 -31.90 29.37 7.10
CA LEU A 79 -32.08 30.82 7.15
C LEU A 79 -31.47 31.49 8.39
N SER A 80 -31.35 30.76 9.51
CA SER A 80 -30.69 31.27 10.72
C SER A 80 -29.20 31.59 10.52
N TRP A 81 -28.51 30.94 9.56
CA TRP A 81 -27.11 31.22 9.23
C TRP A 81 -26.93 32.61 8.62
N ILE A 82 -27.88 33.05 7.78
CA ILE A 82 -27.83 34.36 7.11
C ILE A 82 -27.91 35.49 8.15
N VAL A 83 -28.82 35.38 9.12
CA VAL A 83 -29.10 36.44 10.11
C VAL A 83 -28.19 36.40 11.34
N THR A 84 -27.36 35.37 11.51
CA THR A 84 -26.36 35.26 12.59
C THR A 84 -24.91 35.46 12.11
N TRP A 85 -24.73 35.79 10.83
CA TRP A 85 -23.42 36.09 10.25
C TRP A 85 -22.83 37.42 10.75
N PRO A 86 -21.53 37.52 11.07
CA PRO A 86 -20.51 36.45 11.13
C PRO A 86 -20.36 35.82 12.53
N ALA A 87 -21.22 36.19 13.49
CA ALA A 87 -21.05 35.92 14.92
C ALA A 87 -21.00 34.42 15.28
N TYR A 88 -21.71 33.56 14.54
CA TYR A 88 -21.75 32.11 14.77
C TYR A 88 -20.37 31.42 14.66
N SER A 89 -19.38 32.07 14.03
CA SER A 89 -17.99 31.60 13.98
C SER A 89 -17.23 31.66 15.32
N LYS A 90 -17.73 32.39 16.32
CA LYS A 90 -17.09 32.57 17.63
C LYS A 90 -18.04 32.28 18.80
N GLY A 91 -18.26 30.99 19.03
CA GLY A 91 -18.52 30.46 20.37
C GLY A 91 -19.91 30.69 20.94
N LEU A 92 -20.88 29.90 20.47
CA LEU A 92 -22.07 29.53 21.23
C LEU A 92 -22.38 28.07 20.92
N GLY A 93 -21.89 27.16 21.77
CA GLY A 93 -22.25 25.75 21.66
C GLY A 93 -23.64 25.51 22.26
N LEU A 94 -24.55 24.91 21.49
CA LEU A 94 -25.53 23.93 21.96
C LEU A 94 -26.40 23.43 20.80
N GLU A 95 -26.92 22.23 21.00
CA GLU A 95 -27.85 21.50 20.12
C GLU A 95 -29.12 22.33 19.81
N ALA A 96 -29.25 22.82 18.57
CA ALA A 96 -30.49 23.38 18.08
C ALA A 96 -31.41 22.29 17.48
N ARG A 97 -31.77 21.29 18.30
CA ARG A 97 -32.87 20.35 18.00
C ARG A 97 -34.26 20.90 18.36
N ASP A 98 -34.34 22.16 18.80
CA ASP A 98 -35.57 22.85 19.21
C ASP A 98 -35.94 23.97 18.20
N PRO A 99 -36.93 23.74 17.30
CA PRO A 99 -37.37 24.73 16.32
C PRO A 99 -37.87 26.04 16.94
N LEU A 100 -38.48 25.99 18.13
CA LEU A 100 -39.04 27.18 18.78
C LEU A 100 -37.94 28.17 19.19
N ARG A 101 -36.77 27.65 19.60
CA ARG A 101 -35.61 28.46 19.94
C ARG A 101 -34.97 29.11 18.71
N THR A 102 -34.92 28.39 17.58
CA THR A 102 -34.50 28.94 16.29
C THR A 102 -35.44 30.05 15.83
N VAL A 103 -36.76 29.86 15.93
CA VAL A 103 -37.77 30.90 15.62
C VAL A 103 -37.61 32.14 16.51
N GLN A 104 -37.36 31.98 17.81
CA GLN A 104 -37.12 33.11 18.71
C GLN A 104 -35.87 33.91 18.32
N ILE A 105 -34.77 33.24 17.94
CA ILE A 105 -33.55 33.89 17.46
C ILE A 105 -33.84 34.67 16.17
N VAL A 106 -34.45 34.03 15.18
CA VAL A 106 -34.80 34.64 13.88
C VAL A 106 -35.74 35.85 14.07
N LYS A 107 -36.75 35.75 14.95
CA LYS A 107 -37.64 36.88 15.29
C LYS A 107 -36.91 38.02 16.01
N SER A 108 -36.02 37.72 16.94
CA SER A 108 -35.23 38.76 17.61
C SER A 108 -34.28 39.50 16.65
N SER A 109 -33.76 38.82 15.62
CA SER A 109 -32.98 39.48 14.56
C SER A 109 -33.84 40.32 13.63
N LEU A 110 -35.04 39.84 13.25
CA LEU A 110 -36.06 40.58 12.47
C LEU A 110 -36.35 41.96 13.05
N GLU A 111 -36.61 42.01 14.36
CA GLU A 111 -36.95 43.24 15.08
C GLU A 111 -35.76 44.20 15.22
N ASN A 112 -34.51 43.70 15.13
CA ASN A 112 -33.31 44.49 15.44
C ASN A 112 -32.52 44.99 14.21
N ASN A 113 -32.13 44.15 13.23
CA ASN A 113 -31.46 44.62 12.00
C ASN A 113 -31.27 43.60 10.84
N VAL A 114 -32.32 42.90 10.37
CA VAL A 114 -32.19 41.96 9.21
C VAL A 114 -31.64 42.64 7.94
N LYS A 115 -31.93 43.93 7.73
CA LYS A 115 -31.39 44.71 6.59
C LYS A 115 -29.87 44.78 6.61
N ALA A 116 -29.26 45.14 7.74
CA ALA A 116 -27.81 45.26 7.87
C ALA A 116 -27.10 43.89 7.86
N THR A 117 -27.66 42.86 8.52
CA THR A 117 -27.04 41.52 8.57
C THR A 117 -27.08 40.83 7.21
N THR A 118 -28.22 40.85 6.51
CA THR A 118 -28.35 40.24 5.18
C THR A 118 -27.51 40.98 4.14
N ALA A 119 -27.48 42.32 4.17
CA ALA A 119 -26.58 43.09 3.30
C ALA A 119 -25.10 42.80 3.59
N SER A 120 -24.71 42.66 4.86
CA SER A 120 -23.34 42.30 5.24
C SER A 120 -22.99 40.86 4.82
N PHE A 121 -23.91 39.91 4.90
CA PHE A 121 -23.74 38.56 4.38
C PHE A 121 -23.56 38.59 2.85
N LEU A 122 -24.46 39.23 2.11
CA LEU A 122 -24.39 39.28 0.64
C LEU A 122 -23.20 40.08 0.09
N ALA A 123 -22.67 41.05 0.85
CA ALA A 123 -21.51 41.85 0.46
C ALA A 123 -20.15 41.29 0.93
N ASN A 124 -20.10 40.58 2.07
CA ASN A 124 -18.84 40.19 2.72
C ASN A 124 -18.70 38.69 3.01
N ALA A 125 -19.76 37.87 2.85
CA ALA A 125 -19.60 36.42 2.88
C ALA A 125 -19.01 35.94 1.54
N PRO A 126 -18.22 34.84 1.49
CA PRO A 126 -17.61 34.41 0.25
C PRO A 126 -18.64 33.78 -0.69
N ASP A 127 -18.55 34.08 -2.00
CA ASP A 127 -19.54 33.72 -3.04
C ASP A 127 -20.08 32.28 -2.94
N PHE A 128 -19.23 31.29 -2.67
CA PHE A 128 -19.66 29.88 -2.60
C PHE A 128 -20.61 29.59 -1.41
N LEU A 129 -20.49 30.31 -0.28
CA LEU A 129 -21.38 30.15 0.88
C LEU A 129 -22.75 30.76 0.57
N ILE A 130 -22.74 31.93 -0.09
CA ILE A 130 -23.93 32.57 -0.64
C ILE A 130 -24.61 31.58 -1.60
N GLU A 131 -23.92 31.05 -2.61
CA GLU A 131 -24.46 30.09 -3.58
C GLU A 131 -24.93 28.76 -2.95
N ALA A 132 -24.26 28.24 -1.92
CA ALA A 132 -24.65 26.99 -1.25
C ALA A 132 -25.92 27.15 -0.39
N THR A 133 -26.00 28.21 0.43
CA THR A 133 -27.22 28.53 1.20
C THR A 133 -28.37 28.86 0.25
N ILE A 134 -28.11 29.59 -0.84
CA ILE A 134 -29.08 29.84 -1.93
C ILE A 134 -29.59 28.55 -2.53
N THR A 135 -28.71 27.63 -2.92
CA THR A 135 -29.09 26.36 -3.58
C THR A 135 -29.88 25.45 -2.62
N THR A 136 -29.49 25.40 -1.35
CA THR A 136 -30.16 24.61 -0.31
C THR A 136 -31.56 25.17 -0.02
N CYS A 137 -31.67 26.49 0.21
CA CYS A 137 -32.97 27.16 0.36
C CYS A 137 -33.85 26.95 -0.88
N GLN A 138 -33.30 27.08 -2.09
CA GLN A 138 -34.06 26.81 -3.32
C GLN A 138 -34.53 25.37 -3.42
N SER A 139 -33.73 24.38 -3.02
CA SER A 139 -34.14 22.96 -3.02
C SER A 139 -35.29 22.71 -2.04
N ILE A 140 -35.17 23.21 -0.80
CA ILE A 140 -36.21 23.05 0.23
C ILE A 140 -37.50 23.78 -0.18
N ILE A 141 -37.40 25.01 -0.68
CA ILE A 141 -38.55 25.76 -1.23
C ILE A 141 -39.20 24.98 -2.38
N THR A 142 -38.43 24.45 -3.32
CA THR A 142 -38.99 23.68 -4.46
C THR A 142 -39.77 22.45 -3.98
N LYS A 143 -39.32 21.81 -2.89
CA LYS A 143 -40.04 20.70 -2.23
C LYS A 143 -41.31 21.17 -1.52
N LEU A 144 -41.26 22.29 -0.82
CA LEU A 144 -42.42 22.91 -0.16
C LEU A 144 -43.50 23.37 -1.17
N THR A 145 -43.12 23.74 -2.39
CA THR A 145 -44.04 24.22 -3.44
C THR A 145 -44.40 23.17 -4.49
N ALA A 146 -43.99 21.91 -4.34
CA ALA A 146 -44.32 20.85 -5.30
C ALA A 146 -45.72 20.27 -5.02
N ASN A 147 -46.54 20.10 -6.05
CA ASN A 147 -47.85 19.46 -5.92
C ASN A 147 -47.71 18.05 -5.33
N THR A 148 -48.62 17.72 -4.43
CA THR A 148 -48.60 16.53 -3.56
C THR A 148 -48.65 15.17 -4.26
N GLU A 149 -48.76 15.10 -5.59
CA GLU A 149 -48.76 13.82 -6.33
C GLU A 149 -47.41 13.47 -6.98
N THR A 150 -46.51 14.44 -7.20
CA THR A 150 -45.18 14.19 -7.82
C THR A 150 -44.02 14.25 -6.84
N ALA A 151 -44.23 14.76 -5.62
CA ALA A 151 -43.19 14.85 -4.58
C ALA A 151 -42.89 13.50 -3.88
N PHE A 152 -43.72 12.47 -4.06
CA PHE A 152 -43.61 11.19 -3.34
C PHE A 152 -42.56 10.20 -3.89
N GLN A 153 -41.72 10.58 -4.85
CA GLN A 153 -40.52 9.81 -5.20
C GLN A 153 -39.30 10.27 -4.37
N ILE A 154 -39.34 9.96 -3.07
CA ILE A 154 -38.14 9.78 -2.25
C ILE A 154 -38.15 8.35 -1.71
N ASP A 155 -37.95 7.39 -2.61
CA ASP A 155 -37.42 6.09 -2.21
C ASP A 155 -35.90 6.23 -2.09
N GLU A 156 -35.44 6.70 -0.93
CA GLU A 156 -34.26 6.05 -0.34
C GLU A 156 -34.72 4.66 0.08
N ASP A 157 -34.75 3.73 -0.89
CA ASP A 157 -34.99 2.30 -0.69
C ASP A 157 -33.96 1.80 0.32
N GLU A 158 -34.33 1.80 1.61
CA GLU A 158 -33.48 1.32 2.70
C GLU A 158 -33.43 -0.21 2.64
N ILE A 159 -32.65 -0.73 1.68
CA ILE A 159 -32.29 -2.14 1.53
C ILE A 159 -31.87 -2.64 2.90
N SER A 160 -32.53 -3.67 3.39
CA SER A 160 -32.34 -4.09 4.77
C SER A 160 -30.89 -4.54 4.96
N GLN A 161 -30.28 -4.19 6.09
CA GLN A 161 -28.90 -4.58 6.40
C GLN A 161 -28.71 -6.11 6.32
N LYS A 162 -29.79 -6.87 6.54
CA LYS A 162 -29.87 -8.32 6.38
C LYS A 162 -29.75 -8.79 4.92
N GLU A 163 -30.29 -8.05 3.95
CA GLU A 163 -30.09 -8.34 2.52
C GLU A 163 -28.63 -8.09 2.11
N VAL A 164 -28.01 -7.03 2.62
CA VAL A 164 -26.57 -6.77 2.43
C VAL A 164 -25.71 -7.90 3.02
N GLU A 165 -25.98 -8.33 4.25
CA GLU A 165 -25.24 -9.43 4.90
C GLU A 165 -25.43 -10.78 4.17
N ASN A 166 -26.66 -11.10 3.77
CA ASN A 166 -26.96 -12.28 2.97
C ASN A 166 -26.20 -12.25 1.64
N LEU A 167 -26.15 -11.10 0.98
CA LEU A 167 -25.47 -10.92 -0.29
C LEU A 167 -23.94 -11.07 -0.17
N LEU A 168 -23.33 -10.45 0.85
CA LEU A 168 -21.89 -10.62 1.13
C LEU A 168 -21.55 -12.07 1.46
N THR A 169 -22.43 -12.77 2.18
CA THR A 169 -22.30 -14.20 2.47
C THR A 169 -22.45 -15.06 1.21
N ALA A 170 -23.33 -14.68 0.28
CA ALA A 170 -23.42 -15.31 -1.03
C ALA A 170 -22.13 -15.09 -1.82
N ILE A 171 -21.64 -13.85 -1.95
CA ILE A 171 -20.39 -13.54 -2.64
C ILE A 171 -19.23 -14.36 -2.04
N TRP A 172 -19.19 -14.57 -0.72
CA TRP A 172 -18.20 -15.45 -0.05
C TRP A 172 -18.25 -16.87 -0.60
N ASN A 173 -19.44 -17.48 -0.59
CA ASN A 173 -19.63 -18.87 -1.00
C ASN A 173 -19.40 -19.07 -2.51
N TYR A 174 -19.78 -18.10 -3.35
CA TYR A 174 -19.60 -18.15 -4.80
C TYR A 174 -18.18 -17.77 -5.26
N SER A 175 -17.41 -17.08 -4.41
CA SER A 175 -15.96 -16.88 -4.59
C SER A 175 -15.17 -18.16 -4.38
N ALA A 176 -15.62 -19.11 -3.55
CA ALA A 176 -14.97 -20.42 -3.41
C ALA A 176 -15.12 -21.26 -4.70
N CYS A 177 -14.04 -21.88 -5.15
CA CYS A 177 -14.01 -22.77 -6.32
C CYS A 177 -12.85 -23.79 -6.21
N ASP A 178 -13.18 -25.02 -5.81
CA ASP A 178 -12.20 -26.12 -5.65
C ASP A 178 -11.57 -26.54 -6.99
N SER A 179 -12.31 -26.45 -8.10
CA SER A 179 -11.81 -26.84 -9.43
C SER A 179 -10.74 -25.93 -10.01
N CYS A 180 -10.39 -24.82 -9.34
CA CYS A 180 -9.27 -23.96 -9.70
C CYS A 180 -7.98 -24.23 -8.90
N GLU A 181 -7.93 -25.28 -8.07
CA GLU A 181 -6.72 -25.66 -7.32
C GLU A 181 -5.64 -26.34 -8.20
N GLU A 182 -6.00 -26.94 -9.34
CA GLU A 182 -5.06 -27.73 -10.15
C GLU A 182 -4.40 -26.92 -11.29
N ASN A 183 -3.35 -26.15 -10.97
CA ASN A 183 -2.17 -25.95 -11.84
C ASN A 183 -0.96 -25.22 -11.19
N THR A 184 -0.86 -25.17 -9.86
CA THR A 184 0.24 -24.50 -9.15
C THR A 184 1.02 -25.45 -8.23
N THR A 185 2.10 -26.03 -8.75
CA THR A 185 2.96 -26.95 -8.00
C THR A 185 3.91 -26.25 -6.99
N HIS A 186 3.39 -25.41 -6.07
CA HIS A 186 4.11 -25.01 -4.84
C HIS A 186 3.20 -24.46 -3.71
N ARG A 187 3.11 -25.26 -2.63
CA ARG A 187 2.94 -24.92 -1.19
C ARG A 187 1.74 -24.06 -0.72
N ARG A 188 0.96 -24.70 0.18
CA ARG A 188 0.59 -24.24 1.54
C ARG A 188 0.48 -22.71 1.77
N HIS A 189 -0.39 -22.06 1.02
CA HIS A 189 -1.58 -21.47 1.63
C HIS A 189 -2.76 -21.84 0.73
N ASN A 190 -3.88 -22.24 1.32
CA ASN A 190 -5.17 -22.25 0.61
C ASN A 190 -5.37 -20.83 0.04
N THR A 191 -5.99 -20.65 -1.13
CA THR A 191 -7.40 -20.96 -1.27
C THR A 191 -7.81 -21.20 -2.73
N GLY A 192 -8.66 -22.22 -2.96
CA GLY A 192 -9.60 -22.23 -4.08
C GLY A 192 -10.64 -21.12 -3.93
N PHE A 193 -10.24 -19.86 -4.06
CA PHE A 193 -11.12 -18.68 -4.03
C PHE A 193 -10.74 -17.68 -5.14
N HIS A 194 -11.73 -17.03 -5.71
CA HIS A 194 -11.57 -15.96 -6.70
C HIS A 194 -11.25 -14.60 -6.03
N PRO A 195 -10.11 -13.96 -6.35
CA PRO A 195 -9.82 -12.60 -5.93
C PRO A 195 -10.97 -11.66 -6.31
N THR A 196 -11.58 -11.04 -5.30
CA THR A 196 -12.78 -10.20 -5.45
C THR A 196 -12.54 -8.84 -4.82
N ARG A 197 -13.09 -7.77 -5.40
CA ARG A 197 -12.90 -6.38 -4.95
C ARG A 197 -14.20 -5.61 -5.01
N LEU A 198 -14.75 -5.25 -3.85
CA LEU A 198 -15.99 -4.50 -3.69
C LEU A 198 -15.72 -3.00 -3.83
N TYR A 199 -16.46 -2.30 -4.68
CA TYR A 199 -16.40 -0.85 -4.84
C TYR A 199 -17.06 -0.15 -3.65
N LEU A 200 -16.41 0.91 -3.14
CA LEU A 200 -16.89 1.68 -1.98
C LEU A 200 -17.67 2.95 -2.37
N GLY A 201 -17.61 3.37 -3.63
CA GLY A 201 -18.37 4.53 -4.12
C GLY A 201 -19.83 4.19 -4.43
N ARG A 202 -20.59 5.17 -4.92
CA ARG A 202 -21.98 4.93 -5.37
C ARG A 202 -21.99 3.97 -6.58
N PRO A 203 -22.77 2.87 -6.54
CA PRO A 203 -22.91 1.97 -7.68
C PRO A 203 -23.42 2.70 -8.91
N GLN A 204 -22.96 2.31 -10.09
CA GLN A 204 -23.31 3.02 -11.32
C GLN A 204 -24.65 2.52 -11.87
N GLN A 205 -25.67 3.39 -11.84
CA GLN A 205 -27.01 3.10 -12.38
C GLN A 205 -26.97 2.93 -13.91
N THR A 206 -27.83 2.06 -14.44
CA THR A 206 -28.09 1.89 -15.88
C THR A 206 -29.54 2.20 -16.18
N ARG A 207 -29.89 2.45 -17.46
CA ARG A 207 -31.25 2.89 -17.85
C ARG A 207 -32.37 1.93 -17.42
N ASP A 208 -32.04 0.64 -17.27
CA ASP A 208 -33.02 -0.42 -17.03
C ASP A 208 -32.86 -1.08 -15.65
N ALA A 209 -31.78 -0.79 -14.91
CA ALA A 209 -31.50 -1.37 -13.60
C ALA A 209 -30.59 -0.51 -12.70
N SER A 210 -30.96 -0.45 -11.40
CA SER A 210 -30.17 0.14 -10.32
C SER A 210 -29.32 -0.93 -9.63
N ALA A 211 -28.00 -0.76 -9.63
CA ALA A 211 -27.08 -1.62 -8.91
C ALA A 211 -27.00 -1.26 -7.41
N LEU A 212 -26.86 -2.28 -6.56
CA LEU A 212 -26.60 -2.16 -5.12
C LEU A 212 -25.12 -2.06 -4.80
N PHE A 213 -24.31 -2.83 -5.53
CA PHE A 213 -22.87 -2.94 -5.36
C PHE A 213 -22.24 -3.19 -6.72
N ASP A 214 -21.09 -2.57 -6.94
CA ASP A 214 -20.19 -2.93 -8.04
C ASP A 214 -18.98 -3.65 -7.48
N LEU A 215 -18.53 -4.69 -8.17
CA LEU A 215 -17.33 -5.41 -7.78
C LEU A 215 -16.55 -5.94 -8.99
N PHE A 216 -15.27 -6.17 -8.77
CA PHE A 216 -14.39 -6.85 -9.70
C PHE A 216 -14.10 -8.26 -9.21
N ILE A 217 -14.10 -9.25 -10.11
CA ILE A 217 -13.67 -10.62 -9.82
C ILE A 217 -12.59 -11.04 -10.81
N SER A 218 -11.59 -11.80 -10.35
CA SER A 218 -10.55 -12.38 -11.19
C SER A 218 -10.37 -13.89 -10.96
N LEU A 219 -9.63 -14.53 -11.86
CA LEU A 219 -9.00 -15.82 -11.59
C LEU A 219 -7.79 -15.60 -10.65
N PRO A 220 -7.32 -16.62 -9.92
CA PRO A 220 -6.11 -16.51 -9.07
C PRO A 220 -4.85 -16.04 -9.81
N SER A 221 -4.81 -16.14 -11.14
CA SER A 221 -3.72 -15.62 -11.98
C SER A 221 -3.72 -14.09 -12.16
N LEU A 222 -4.78 -13.39 -11.74
CA LEU A 222 -4.99 -11.94 -11.89
C LEU A 222 -4.90 -11.42 -13.34
N GLY A 223 -5.00 -12.32 -14.33
CA GLY A 223 -4.80 -12.01 -15.76
C GLY A 223 -5.97 -11.29 -16.45
N TYR A 224 -7.08 -11.05 -15.74
CA TYR A 224 -8.29 -10.38 -16.22
C TYR A 224 -9.22 -10.04 -15.05
N TRP A 225 -9.79 -8.84 -15.01
CA TRP A 225 -10.82 -8.46 -14.03
C TRP A 225 -12.17 -8.29 -14.73
N GLN A 226 -13.19 -9.00 -14.25
CA GLN A 226 -14.58 -8.92 -14.71
C GLN A 226 -15.36 -7.96 -13.81
N GLU A 227 -15.90 -6.88 -14.37
CA GLU A 227 -16.81 -5.96 -13.68
C GLU A 227 -18.19 -6.60 -13.53
N ILE A 228 -18.75 -6.59 -12.32
CA ILE A 228 -20.05 -7.15 -11.99
C ILE A 228 -20.84 -6.14 -11.16
N GLY A 229 -22.05 -5.83 -11.62
CA GLY A 229 -23.05 -5.13 -10.81
C GLY A 229 -24.01 -6.13 -10.17
N PHE A 230 -24.33 -5.94 -8.89
CA PHE A 230 -25.37 -6.69 -8.21
C PHE A 230 -26.66 -5.87 -8.13
N ILE A 231 -27.80 -6.46 -8.47
CA ILE A 231 -29.12 -5.79 -8.47
C ILE A 231 -30.00 -6.37 -7.36
N SER A 232 -30.82 -5.53 -6.71
CA SER A 232 -31.88 -5.99 -5.81
C SER A 232 -33.09 -6.48 -6.60
N PRO A 233 -33.78 -7.56 -6.18
CA PRO A 233 -35.09 -7.92 -6.72
C PRO A 233 -36.17 -6.90 -6.27
N GLN A 234 -36.11 -5.66 -6.80
CA GLN A 234 -37.14 -4.65 -6.58
C GLN A 234 -38.49 -5.15 -7.11
N LYS A 235 -39.52 -5.04 -6.27
CA LYS A 235 -40.91 -5.22 -6.69
C LYS A 235 -41.29 -4.08 -7.64
N LYS A 236 -41.35 -4.36 -8.94
CA LYS A 236 -42.00 -3.44 -9.89
C LYS A 236 -43.40 -3.10 -9.36
N VAL A 237 -43.69 -1.80 -9.24
CA VAL A 237 -44.99 -1.28 -8.83
C VAL A 237 -46.04 -1.82 -9.81
N LYS A 238 -47.08 -2.49 -9.27
CA LYS A 238 -48.14 -3.07 -10.10
C LYS A 238 -49.09 -1.99 -10.59
N PHE A 239 -49.05 -1.66 -11.87
CA PHE A 239 -50.19 -1.03 -12.52
C PHE A 239 -51.29 -2.07 -12.76
N ALA A 240 -52.53 -1.71 -12.44
CA ALA A 240 -53.68 -2.58 -12.61
C ALA A 240 -54.02 -2.73 -14.10
N GLY A 241 -53.48 -3.78 -14.74
CA GLY A 241 -53.75 -4.11 -16.15
C GLY A 241 -52.58 -4.77 -16.88
N GLU A 242 -51.36 -4.71 -16.36
CA GLU A 242 -50.20 -5.32 -17.04
C GLU A 242 -50.13 -6.83 -16.85
N VAL A 243 -50.06 -7.56 -17.97
CA VAL A 243 -49.88 -9.01 -18.01
C VAL A 243 -48.46 -9.36 -17.57
N GLN A 244 -48.32 -10.42 -16.76
CA GLN A 244 -47.01 -10.92 -16.35
C GLN A 244 -46.17 -11.40 -17.55
N THR A 245 -45.25 -10.55 -18.00
CA THR A 245 -44.00 -11.02 -18.60
C THR A 245 -42.93 -11.04 -17.53
N SER A 246 -42.69 -12.23 -16.96
CA SER A 246 -41.43 -12.50 -16.26
C SER A 246 -40.26 -12.12 -17.19
N PRO A 247 -39.17 -11.52 -16.69
CA PRO A 247 -37.98 -11.28 -17.52
C PRO A 247 -37.47 -12.62 -18.04
N SER A 248 -37.70 -12.88 -19.33
CA SER A 248 -37.29 -14.10 -20.00
C SER A 248 -35.82 -13.94 -20.39
N GLY A 249 -34.93 -14.41 -19.52
CA GLY A 249 -33.48 -14.32 -19.75
C GLY A 249 -32.62 -14.29 -18.48
N LYS A 250 -32.97 -15.08 -17.46
CA LYS A 250 -32.15 -15.27 -16.25
C LYS A 250 -31.54 -16.66 -16.24
N VAL A 251 -30.22 -16.75 -16.12
CA VAL A 251 -29.47 -18.02 -16.10
C VAL A 251 -28.86 -18.24 -14.71
N GLU A 252 -29.14 -19.39 -14.09
CA GLU A 252 -28.54 -19.75 -12.79
C GLU A 252 -27.02 -19.93 -12.92
N VAL A 253 -26.28 -19.21 -12.09
CA VAL A 253 -24.81 -19.24 -12.01
C VAL A 253 -24.42 -20.25 -10.94
N SER A 254 -23.58 -21.23 -11.28
CA SER A 254 -23.12 -22.25 -10.31
C SER A 254 -21.75 -21.95 -9.67
N GLY A 255 -21.23 -20.72 -9.80
CA GLY A 255 -19.89 -20.31 -9.33
C GLY A 255 -19.23 -19.29 -10.25
N PHE A 256 -18.42 -18.37 -9.69
CA PHE A 256 -17.73 -17.34 -10.47
C PHE A 256 -16.72 -17.92 -11.49
N CYS A 257 -16.17 -19.10 -11.22
CA CYS A 257 -15.39 -19.93 -12.15
C CYS A 257 -15.98 -19.98 -13.57
N LYS A 258 -17.30 -20.14 -13.72
CA LYS A 258 -17.96 -20.17 -15.04
C LYS A 258 -18.05 -18.80 -15.70
N ILE A 259 -18.34 -17.74 -14.94
CA ILE A 259 -18.38 -16.37 -15.46
C ILE A 259 -17.00 -15.97 -15.99
N LEU A 260 -15.94 -16.28 -15.26
CA LEU A 260 -14.54 -15.96 -15.61
C LEU A 260 -13.96 -16.82 -16.73
N SER A 261 -14.59 -17.95 -17.07
CA SER A 261 -14.15 -18.82 -18.16
C SER A 261 -14.30 -18.19 -19.55
N ILE A 262 -15.12 -17.13 -19.68
CA ILE A 262 -15.34 -16.41 -20.93
C ILE A 262 -15.02 -14.93 -20.71
N ARG A 263 -14.02 -14.40 -21.42
CA ARG A 263 -13.71 -12.96 -21.42
C ARG A 263 -14.74 -12.20 -22.24
N ASN A 264 -15.79 -11.71 -21.57
CA ASN A 264 -16.89 -11.01 -22.24
C ASN A 264 -16.61 -9.50 -22.43
N ASN A 265 -15.65 -8.91 -21.72
CA ASN A 265 -15.29 -7.48 -21.78
C ASN A 265 -16.49 -6.53 -21.65
N ALA A 266 -17.49 -6.93 -20.88
CA ALA A 266 -18.73 -6.20 -20.66
C ALA A 266 -19.14 -6.35 -19.18
N ARG A 267 -19.80 -5.35 -18.59
CA ARG A 267 -20.34 -5.43 -17.23
C ARG A 267 -21.47 -6.44 -17.21
N ILE A 268 -21.39 -7.38 -16.27
CA ILE A 268 -22.39 -8.42 -16.06
C ILE A 268 -23.26 -8.05 -14.86
N PHE A 269 -24.57 -8.23 -14.98
CA PHE A 269 -25.47 -8.05 -13.85
C PHE A 269 -25.90 -9.37 -13.23
N LEU A 270 -25.77 -9.46 -11.91
CA LEU A 270 -26.19 -10.60 -11.10
C LEU A 270 -27.27 -10.20 -10.07
N GLU A 271 -28.20 -11.10 -9.82
CA GLU A 271 -29.22 -10.98 -8.78
C GLU A 271 -29.16 -12.18 -7.85
N PHE A 272 -29.25 -11.92 -6.54
CA PHE A 272 -29.32 -12.95 -5.52
C PHE A 272 -30.78 -13.14 -5.07
N GLY A 273 -31.31 -14.35 -5.27
CA GLY A 273 -32.69 -14.71 -4.94
C GLY A 273 -32.79 -16.21 -4.63
N ASP A 274 -33.68 -16.61 -3.73
CA ASP A 274 -33.86 -18.02 -3.33
C ASP A 274 -32.55 -18.77 -2.97
N GLN A 275 -31.62 -18.06 -2.31
CA GLN A 275 -30.25 -18.51 -1.96
C GLN A 275 -29.35 -18.85 -3.15
N ARG A 276 -29.76 -18.48 -4.37
CA ARG A 276 -29.08 -18.75 -5.64
C ARG A 276 -28.69 -17.44 -6.33
N LEU A 277 -27.77 -17.56 -7.27
CA LEU A 277 -27.24 -16.42 -8.02
C LEU A 277 -27.66 -16.54 -9.49
N PHE A 278 -28.32 -15.50 -10.01
CA PHE A 278 -28.82 -15.47 -11.39
C PHE A 278 -28.10 -14.38 -12.19
N LYS A 279 -27.64 -14.73 -13.38
CA LYS A 279 -27.09 -13.79 -14.37
C LYS A 279 -28.20 -13.32 -15.32
N TYR A 280 -28.25 -12.02 -15.58
CA TYR A 280 -29.03 -11.44 -16.67
C TYR A 280 -28.37 -11.70 -18.04
N GLU A 281 -29.18 -11.97 -19.06
CA GLU A 281 -28.71 -12.10 -20.45
C GLU A 281 -28.15 -10.79 -21.02
N ASP A 282 -28.73 -9.65 -20.64
CA ASP A 282 -28.26 -8.33 -21.06
C ASP A 282 -26.88 -8.00 -20.47
N VAL A 283 -25.99 -7.46 -21.33
CA VAL A 283 -24.63 -7.05 -20.98
C VAL A 283 -24.40 -5.59 -21.36
N TYR A 284 -23.69 -4.87 -20.52
CA TYR A 284 -23.50 -3.42 -20.63
C TYR A 284 -22.02 -3.07 -20.81
N ALA A 285 -21.72 -1.85 -21.27
CA ALA A 285 -20.33 -1.38 -21.35
C ALA A 285 -19.66 -1.41 -19.96
N LEU A 286 -18.34 -1.64 -19.94
CA LEU A 286 -17.53 -1.51 -18.73
C LEU A 286 -17.45 -0.04 -18.32
N HIS A 287 -17.62 0.24 -17.03
CA HIS A 287 -17.39 1.57 -16.44
C HIS A 287 -15.97 1.70 -15.89
N HIS A 288 -15.24 0.59 -15.82
CA HIS A 288 -13.84 0.56 -15.46
C HIS A 288 -13.15 -0.65 -16.13
N GLU A 289 -12.38 -0.39 -17.18
CA GLU A 289 -11.51 -1.40 -17.82
C GLU A 289 -10.24 -1.62 -16.98
N ALA A 290 -10.36 -2.32 -15.85
CA ALA A 290 -9.22 -2.58 -14.96
C ALA A 290 -8.17 -3.49 -15.63
N ILE A 291 -6.90 -3.05 -15.65
CA ILE A 291 -5.79 -3.84 -16.19
C ILE A 291 -5.49 -5.08 -15.33
N PRO A 292 -4.87 -6.13 -15.90
CA PRO A 292 -4.39 -7.28 -15.14
C PRO A 292 -3.46 -6.91 -13.97
N GLY A 293 -3.49 -7.70 -12.90
CA GLY A 293 -2.62 -7.56 -11.72
C GLY A 293 -3.32 -7.08 -10.45
N LEU A 294 -2.52 -6.74 -9.44
CA LEU A 294 -2.96 -6.43 -8.06
C LEU A 294 -3.50 -5.01 -7.85
N GLY A 295 -3.47 -4.11 -8.84
CA GLY A 295 -3.78 -2.69 -8.63
C GLY A 295 -2.87 -2.00 -7.59
N LEU A 296 -3.31 -0.85 -7.05
CA LEU A 296 -2.52 0.00 -6.16
C LEU A 296 -3.24 0.22 -4.81
N PRO A 297 -2.59 0.02 -3.64
CA PRO A 297 -3.18 0.38 -2.36
C PRO A 297 -3.13 1.90 -2.14
N LEU A 298 -4.08 2.46 -1.38
CA LEU A 298 -4.18 3.89 -1.05
C LEU A 298 -2.87 4.47 -0.50
N LEU A 299 -2.12 3.69 0.27
CA LEU A 299 -0.78 4.01 0.78
C LEU A 299 0.18 4.44 -0.33
N ARG A 300 0.18 3.72 -1.46
CA ARG A 300 0.98 4.06 -2.65
C ARG A 300 0.35 5.20 -3.45
N VAL A 301 -0.98 5.26 -3.53
CA VAL A 301 -1.67 6.37 -4.20
C VAL A 301 -1.35 7.72 -3.55
N LEU A 302 -1.38 7.82 -2.22
CA LEU A 302 -1.01 9.04 -1.49
C LEU A 302 0.48 9.41 -1.65
N GLN A 303 1.34 8.43 -1.92
CA GLN A 303 2.77 8.67 -2.20
C GLN A 303 2.99 9.18 -3.62
N GLU A 304 2.40 8.55 -4.63
CA GLU A 304 2.71 8.76 -6.05
C GLU A 304 1.80 9.78 -6.77
N TYR A 305 0.54 9.90 -6.34
CA TYR A 305 -0.48 10.71 -6.98
C TYR A 305 -0.84 11.95 -6.14
N ARG A 306 -1.11 13.06 -6.82
CA ARG A 306 -1.60 14.29 -6.22
C ARG A 306 -3.11 14.18 -6.09
N LEU A 307 -3.61 14.21 -4.86
CA LEU A 307 -5.02 14.36 -4.56
C LEU A 307 -5.35 15.86 -4.45
N ASN A 308 -6.11 16.39 -5.39
CA ASN A 308 -6.68 17.73 -5.30
C ASN A 308 -7.87 17.77 -4.32
N ILE A 309 -8.31 18.95 -3.91
CA ILE A 309 -9.36 19.10 -2.89
C ILE A 309 -10.67 18.38 -3.26
N PRO A 310 -11.20 18.47 -4.49
CA PRO A 310 -12.37 17.69 -4.89
C PRO A 310 -12.18 16.17 -4.77
N GLU A 311 -11.03 15.67 -5.19
CA GLU A 311 -10.67 14.24 -5.13
C GLU A 311 -10.59 13.75 -3.68
N LYS A 312 -10.01 14.55 -2.76
CA LYS A 312 -9.98 14.27 -1.32
C LYS A 312 -11.39 14.15 -0.74
N ILE A 313 -12.29 15.06 -1.12
CA ILE A 313 -13.68 15.09 -0.66
C ILE A 313 -14.46 13.85 -1.16
N VAL A 314 -14.43 13.60 -2.46
CA VAL A 314 -15.13 12.46 -3.09
C VAL A 314 -14.63 11.12 -2.53
N LEU A 315 -13.30 10.97 -2.37
CA LEU A 315 -12.72 9.77 -1.80
C LEU A 315 -13.08 9.58 -0.32
N SER A 316 -13.07 10.66 0.47
CA SER A 316 -13.46 10.62 1.89
C SER A 316 -14.93 10.20 2.06
N HIS A 317 -15.82 10.77 1.24
CA HIS A 317 -17.22 10.37 1.19
C HIS A 317 -17.39 8.90 0.78
N ALA A 318 -16.74 8.44 -0.29
CA ALA A 318 -16.85 7.05 -0.74
C ALA A 318 -16.41 6.04 0.34
N ILE A 319 -15.26 6.27 0.99
CA ILE A 319 -14.78 5.35 2.04
C ILE A 319 -15.70 5.39 3.27
N ALA A 320 -16.20 6.58 3.67
CA ALA A 320 -17.16 6.69 4.78
C ALA A 320 -18.50 6.02 4.46
N GLN A 321 -19.03 6.17 3.24
CA GLN A 321 -20.25 5.54 2.75
C GLN A 321 -20.13 4.01 2.77
N GLY A 322 -19.06 3.46 2.18
CA GLY A 322 -18.82 2.02 2.18
C GLY A 322 -18.62 1.45 3.59
N PHE A 323 -17.92 2.18 4.47
CA PHE A 323 -17.75 1.78 5.87
C PHE A 323 -19.08 1.76 6.65
N TRP A 324 -20.01 2.67 6.37
CA TRP A 324 -21.36 2.67 6.94
C TRP A 324 -22.24 1.53 6.42
N GLN A 325 -22.23 1.29 5.10
CA GLN A 325 -22.97 0.17 4.49
C GLN A 325 -22.51 -1.19 5.03
N LEU A 326 -21.20 -1.34 5.26
CA LEU A 326 -20.58 -2.57 5.74
C LEU A 326 -20.49 -2.68 7.27
N TYR A 327 -20.97 -1.69 8.03
CA TYR A 327 -20.68 -1.52 9.46
C TYR A 327 -21.04 -2.71 10.36
N ASP A 328 -22.15 -3.38 10.06
CA ASP A 328 -22.64 -4.54 10.82
C ASP A 328 -22.09 -5.88 10.28
N SER A 329 -21.31 -5.85 9.19
CA SER A 329 -20.80 -7.05 8.51
C SER A 329 -19.45 -7.53 9.05
N LYS A 330 -19.10 -8.79 8.72
CA LYS A 330 -17.78 -9.38 9.02
C LYS A 330 -16.59 -8.62 8.41
N MET A 331 -16.81 -7.75 7.41
CA MET A 331 -15.75 -6.91 6.82
C MET A 331 -15.18 -5.87 7.79
N MET A 332 -15.82 -5.70 8.96
CA MET A 332 -15.42 -4.77 10.01
C MET A 332 -14.58 -5.43 11.11
N LEU A 333 -14.37 -6.76 11.03
CA LEU A 333 -13.44 -7.48 11.92
C LEU A 333 -11.98 -7.17 11.58
N ALA A 334 -11.68 -6.84 10.32
CA ALA A 334 -10.35 -6.40 9.88
C ALA A 334 -10.17 -4.88 10.05
N LYS A 335 -8.93 -4.44 10.37
CA LYS A 335 -8.60 -3.00 10.45
C LYS A 335 -8.59 -2.37 9.06
N TRP A 336 -9.51 -1.44 8.78
CA TRP A 336 -9.46 -0.60 7.59
C TRP A 336 -8.27 0.35 7.67
N SER A 337 -7.45 0.41 6.61
CA SER A 337 -6.21 1.20 6.56
C SER A 337 -5.79 1.51 5.12
N SER A 338 -4.87 2.45 4.92
CA SER A 338 -4.36 2.78 3.58
C SER A 338 -3.65 1.61 2.87
N GLY A 339 -3.32 0.53 3.59
CA GLY A 339 -2.80 -0.71 3.02
C GLY A 339 -3.84 -1.65 2.39
N ASN A 340 -5.14 -1.53 2.73
CA ASN A 340 -6.20 -2.44 2.26
C ASN A 340 -7.37 -1.78 1.51
N ILE A 341 -7.33 -0.46 1.35
CA ILE A 341 -8.11 0.26 0.32
C ILE A 341 -7.31 0.23 -0.99
N TRP A 342 -7.92 -0.25 -2.08
CA TRP A 342 -7.29 -0.50 -3.38
C TRP A 342 -7.88 0.37 -4.49
N PHE A 343 -7.07 0.65 -5.50
CA PHE A 343 -7.45 1.32 -6.74
C PHE A 343 -7.01 0.46 -7.92
N MET A 344 -7.82 0.43 -8.97
CA MET A 344 -7.50 -0.28 -10.21
C MET A 344 -7.02 0.73 -11.26
N PRO A 345 -5.85 0.54 -11.89
CA PRO A 345 -5.46 1.29 -13.08
C PRO A 345 -6.26 0.80 -14.30
N ASN A 346 -6.55 1.73 -15.22
CA ASN A 346 -7.23 1.47 -16.49
C ASN A 346 -6.27 1.42 -17.70
N THR A 347 -4.97 1.61 -17.48
CA THR A 347 -3.94 1.54 -18.51
C THR A 347 -2.59 1.15 -17.91
N SER A 348 -1.73 0.55 -18.72
CA SER A 348 -0.33 0.23 -18.38
C SER A 348 0.62 1.42 -18.49
N ASP A 349 0.17 2.58 -18.98
CA ASP A 349 0.97 3.81 -18.97
C ASP A 349 1.21 4.27 -17.52
N PRO A 350 2.47 4.28 -17.04
CA PRO A 350 2.77 4.68 -15.67
C PRO A 350 2.46 6.14 -15.36
N ASN A 351 2.26 7.01 -16.35
CA ASN A 351 1.98 8.44 -16.16
C ASN A 351 0.51 8.81 -16.36
N ALA A 352 -0.33 7.86 -16.77
CA ALA A 352 -1.75 8.08 -16.94
C ALA A 352 -2.45 8.39 -15.60
N PRO A 353 -3.57 9.14 -15.64
CA PRO A 353 -4.29 9.52 -14.44
C PRO A 353 -5.08 8.32 -13.90
N LEU A 354 -4.96 8.06 -12.59
CA LEU A 354 -5.53 6.88 -11.93
C LEU A 354 -7.00 7.12 -11.55
N PRO A 355 -7.97 6.29 -11.97
CA PRO A 355 -9.37 6.47 -11.59
C PRO A 355 -9.57 6.54 -10.07
N CYS A 356 -10.31 7.55 -9.60
CA CYS A 356 -10.70 7.76 -8.21
C CYS A 356 -11.83 6.80 -7.80
N LYS A 357 -11.61 5.50 -8.02
CA LYS A 357 -12.53 4.42 -7.63
C LYS A 357 -11.84 3.57 -6.57
N ALA A 358 -12.29 3.68 -5.32
CA ALA A 358 -11.76 2.95 -4.18
C ALA A 358 -12.49 1.62 -3.97
N TYR A 359 -11.73 0.55 -3.74
CA TYR A 359 -12.22 -0.81 -3.56
C TYR A 359 -11.65 -1.43 -2.27
N ILE A 360 -12.34 -2.41 -1.71
CA ILE A 360 -11.84 -3.26 -0.62
C ILE A 360 -11.76 -4.72 -1.09
N SER A 361 -10.70 -5.44 -0.70
CA SER A 361 -10.46 -6.82 -1.17
C SER A 361 -11.22 -7.87 -0.37
N PHE A 362 -11.50 -9.00 -1.04
CA PHE A 362 -12.34 -10.08 -0.58
C PHE A 362 -11.86 -11.43 -1.16
N PRO A 363 -11.84 -12.55 -0.39
CA PRO A 363 -12.15 -12.66 1.04
C PRO A 363 -11.20 -11.80 1.90
N PHE A 364 -11.63 -11.43 3.11
CA PHE A 364 -10.81 -10.64 4.01
C PHE A 364 -9.65 -11.47 4.56
N GLU A 365 -8.43 -10.93 4.50
CA GLU A 365 -7.31 -11.47 5.27
C GLU A 365 -7.68 -11.34 6.75
N HIS A 366 -7.85 -12.48 7.44
CA HIS A 366 -7.99 -12.49 8.89
C HIS A 366 -6.69 -11.94 9.50
N THR A 367 -6.70 -10.67 9.92
CA THR A 367 -5.70 -10.17 10.84
C THR A 367 -5.77 -11.03 12.12
N GLU A 368 -4.62 -11.38 12.69
CA GLU A 368 -4.53 -12.27 13.87
C GLU A 368 -5.20 -11.72 15.15
N TYR A 369 -5.80 -10.53 15.06
CA TYR A 369 -6.61 -9.88 16.07
C TYR A 369 -7.85 -9.28 15.38
N GLU A 370 -9.04 -9.60 15.88
CA GLU A 370 -10.29 -8.99 15.41
C GLU A 370 -10.45 -7.61 16.05
N LEU A 371 -10.76 -6.58 15.25
CA LEU A 371 -10.90 -5.23 15.76
C LEU A 371 -12.24 -5.08 16.49
N GLU A 372 -12.17 -4.91 17.82
CA GLU A 372 -13.34 -4.62 18.66
C GLU A 372 -14.09 -3.39 18.15
N GLU A 373 -15.42 -3.45 18.22
CA GLU A 373 -16.29 -2.35 17.81
C GLU A 373 -16.46 -1.32 18.93
N TYR A 374 -16.70 -1.80 20.15
CA TYR A 374 -16.55 -1.08 21.42
C TYR A 374 -15.54 -1.79 22.29
N THR A 375 -14.80 -1.04 23.08
CA THR A 375 -13.87 -1.60 24.07
C THR A 375 -14.04 -0.94 25.42
N THR A 376 -13.94 -1.72 26.49
CA THR A 376 -13.93 -1.23 27.88
C THR A 376 -12.50 -1.06 28.42
N THR A 377 -11.50 -1.53 27.68
CA THR A 377 -10.06 -1.45 28.01
C THR A 377 -9.53 -0.01 28.05
N ASP A 378 -8.28 0.19 28.48
CA ASP A 378 -7.61 1.50 28.67
C ASP A 378 -7.26 2.25 27.36
N LEU A 379 -8.04 2.04 26.30
CA LEU A 379 -7.99 2.83 25.08
C LEU A 379 -8.59 4.22 25.30
N ILE A 380 -7.91 5.25 24.77
CA ILE A 380 -8.38 6.64 24.75
C ILE A 380 -9.62 6.77 23.85
N HIS A 381 -9.61 6.07 22.70
CA HIS A 381 -10.74 6.00 21.80
C HIS A 381 -11.51 4.68 21.98
N LYS A 382 -12.72 4.74 22.54
CA LYS A 382 -13.50 3.54 22.90
C LYS A 382 -14.11 2.77 21.71
N CYS A 383 -14.05 3.31 20.49
CA CYS A 383 -14.49 2.62 19.27
C CYS A 383 -13.31 2.44 18.28
N PRO A 384 -12.52 1.35 18.36
CA PRO A 384 -11.31 1.16 17.55
C PRO A 384 -11.52 1.15 16.03
N ARG A 385 -12.65 0.62 15.56
CA ARG A 385 -13.05 0.63 14.14
C ARG A 385 -13.19 2.04 13.58
N ILE A 386 -13.98 2.88 14.24
CA ILE A 386 -14.22 4.28 13.84
C ILE A 386 -12.92 5.08 13.86
N PHE A 387 -12.07 4.87 14.87
CA PHE A 387 -10.77 5.56 14.94
C PHE A 387 -9.81 5.14 13.82
N SER A 388 -9.84 3.88 13.37
CA SER A 388 -9.06 3.43 12.22
C SER A 388 -9.51 4.15 10.93
N LEU A 389 -10.82 4.38 10.77
CA LEU A 389 -11.34 5.25 9.70
C LEU A 389 -10.92 6.72 9.89
N ALA A 390 -10.90 7.24 11.12
CA ALA A 390 -10.45 8.62 11.37
C ALA A 390 -9.03 8.88 10.85
N ILE A 391 -8.13 7.91 11.02
CA ILE A 391 -6.77 7.95 10.46
C ILE A 391 -6.82 7.93 8.93
N LEU A 392 -7.60 7.05 8.31
CA LEU A 392 -7.76 6.98 6.85
C LEU A 392 -8.23 8.32 6.24
N LEU A 393 -9.27 8.94 6.82
CA LEU A 393 -9.78 10.23 6.37
C LEU A 393 -8.74 11.34 6.54
N LEU A 394 -7.93 11.28 7.60
CA LEU A 394 -6.82 12.22 7.85
C LEU A 394 -5.65 12.03 6.87
N GLU A 395 -5.29 10.79 6.51
CA GLU A 395 -4.29 10.47 5.47
C GLU A 395 -4.69 11.06 4.12
N ILE A 396 -5.95 10.87 3.72
CA ILE A 396 -6.53 11.42 2.48
C ILE A 396 -6.52 12.95 2.50
N SER A 397 -6.98 13.54 3.61
CA SER A 397 -7.09 14.99 3.76
C SER A 397 -5.73 15.69 3.75
N LEU A 398 -4.70 15.08 4.35
CA LEU A 398 -3.32 15.56 4.28
C LEU A 398 -2.66 15.23 2.93
N GLY A 399 -3.14 14.24 2.18
CA GLY A 399 -2.55 13.79 0.91
C GLY A 399 -1.21 13.05 1.09
N ARG A 400 -0.99 12.44 2.26
CA ARG A 400 0.22 11.66 2.61
C ARG A 400 -0.14 10.57 3.63
N PRO A 401 0.54 9.41 3.62
CA PRO A 401 0.30 8.37 4.61
C PRO A 401 0.79 8.76 6.00
N ILE A 402 0.20 8.15 7.03
CA ILE A 402 0.50 8.37 8.44
C ILE A 402 1.09 7.08 9.02
N GLN A 403 2.28 7.20 9.63
CA GLN A 403 2.94 6.05 10.26
C GLN A 403 2.19 5.64 11.54
N THR A 404 1.45 4.53 11.45
CA THR A 404 0.71 3.93 12.57
C THR A 404 1.50 2.78 13.22
N SER A 405 1.17 2.49 14.47
CA SER A 405 1.82 1.46 15.27
C SER A 405 1.42 0.06 14.79
N GLN A 406 2.41 -0.82 14.65
CA GLN A 406 2.18 -2.22 14.28
C GLN A 406 1.55 -2.96 15.44
N ILE A 407 0.31 -3.42 15.25
CA ILE A 407 -0.43 -4.23 16.23
C ILE A 407 0.22 -5.62 16.27
N LYS A 408 0.66 -6.04 17.47
CA LYS A 408 1.30 -7.35 17.72
C LYS A 408 0.39 -8.22 18.59
N ARG A 409 0.66 -9.53 18.60
CA ARG A 409 -0.10 -10.62 19.25
C ARG A 409 -0.33 -10.53 20.79
N HIS A 410 -0.02 -9.41 21.45
CA HIS A 410 -0.20 -9.24 22.90
C HIS A 410 -1.06 -8.01 23.19
N GLU A 411 -2.10 -8.18 24.02
CA GLU A 411 -3.07 -7.11 24.37
C GLU A 411 -2.39 -5.85 24.91
N SER A 412 -1.32 -6.00 25.71
CA SER A 412 -0.54 -4.89 26.26
C SER A 412 0.13 -4.01 25.19
N ASP A 413 0.56 -4.61 24.08
CA ASP A 413 1.17 -3.88 22.95
C ASP A 413 0.09 -3.20 22.08
N PHE A 414 -1.11 -3.79 21.99
CA PHE A 414 -2.24 -3.25 21.23
C PHE A 414 -2.73 -1.92 21.82
N THR A 415 -3.05 -1.88 23.12
CA THR A 415 -3.54 -0.67 23.80
C THR A 415 -2.52 0.46 23.75
N GLY A 416 -1.24 0.17 23.99
CA GLY A 416 -0.14 1.13 23.88
C GLY A 416 0.03 1.69 22.46
N GLY A 417 -0.04 0.81 21.45
CA GLY A 417 0.05 1.20 20.04
C GLY A 417 -1.10 2.11 19.60
N MET A 418 -2.35 1.73 19.88
CA MET A 418 -3.52 2.53 19.51
C MET A 418 -3.57 3.89 20.25
N ASN A 419 -3.18 3.95 21.52
CA ASN A 419 -3.10 5.22 22.25
C ASN A 419 -1.98 6.14 21.71
N LYS A 420 -0.85 5.57 21.27
CA LYS A 420 0.22 6.32 20.58
C LYS A 420 -0.25 6.85 19.22
N ASP A 421 -1.00 6.04 18.48
CA ASP A 421 -1.58 6.42 17.19
C ASP A 421 -2.60 7.55 17.37
N PHE A 422 -3.43 7.49 18.42
CA PHE A 422 -4.36 8.56 18.80
C PHE A 422 -3.63 9.89 19.01
N LEU A 423 -2.58 9.89 19.85
CA LEU A 423 -1.78 11.10 20.10
C LEU A 423 -1.09 11.64 18.84
N THR A 424 -0.74 10.77 17.89
CA THR A 424 -0.14 11.15 16.61
C THR A 424 -1.18 11.76 15.68
N ALA A 425 -2.35 11.12 15.55
CA ALA A 425 -3.48 11.61 14.77
C ALA A 425 -4.01 12.95 15.30
N SER A 426 -4.14 13.16 16.61
CA SER A 426 -4.56 14.45 17.19
C SER A 426 -3.63 15.62 16.82
N LYS A 427 -2.31 15.38 16.78
CA LYS A 427 -1.32 16.39 16.36
C LYS A 427 -1.45 16.71 14.87
N LEU A 428 -1.49 15.68 14.03
CA LEU A 428 -1.64 15.81 12.57
C LEU A 428 -2.99 16.40 12.17
N PHE A 429 -4.03 16.20 12.97
CA PHE A 429 -5.33 16.82 12.76
C PHE A 429 -5.34 18.31 13.13
N THR A 430 -4.51 18.71 14.12
CA THR A 430 -4.27 20.12 14.42
C THR A 430 -3.50 20.80 13.29
N GLU A 431 -2.52 20.11 12.68
CA GLU A 431 -1.86 20.54 11.43
C GLU A 431 -2.88 20.71 10.29
N LEU A 432 -3.76 19.72 10.06
CA LEU A 432 -4.81 19.82 9.04
C LEU A 432 -5.73 21.03 9.28
N LYS A 433 -6.20 21.26 10.51
CA LYS A 433 -7.04 22.43 10.85
C LYS A 433 -6.34 23.76 10.53
N GLY A 434 -5.01 23.83 10.66
CA GLY A 434 -4.21 25.02 10.34
C GLY A 434 -3.97 25.27 8.84
N GLN A 435 -4.22 24.30 7.96
CA GLN A 435 -4.06 24.48 6.51
C GLN A 435 -5.23 25.28 5.91
N SER A 436 -4.95 26.33 5.13
CA SER A 436 -5.95 26.94 4.27
C SER A 436 -6.20 26.06 3.03
N TRP A 437 -7.47 25.89 2.66
CA TRP A 437 -7.87 25.27 1.41
C TRP A 437 -8.42 26.39 0.52
N ASP A 438 -7.51 27.09 -0.14
CA ASP A 438 -7.81 28.30 -0.89
C ASP A 438 -8.87 28.01 -1.97
N GLY A 439 -9.95 28.80 -2.00
CA GLY A 439 -11.13 28.56 -2.85
C GLY A 439 -12.17 27.57 -2.31
N HIS A 440 -11.91 26.86 -1.21
CA HIS A 440 -12.78 25.80 -0.67
C HIS A 440 -13.11 25.99 0.83
N VAL A 441 -13.87 27.04 1.18
CA VAL A 441 -14.11 27.41 2.59
C VAL A 441 -15.15 26.51 3.31
N SER A 442 -15.75 25.54 2.61
CA SER A 442 -16.43 24.36 3.20
C SER A 442 -15.50 23.33 3.87
N LYS A 443 -14.16 23.52 3.87
CA LYS A 443 -13.18 22.64 4.55
C LYS A 443 -13.60 22.27 5.98
N HIS A 444 -14.23 23.22 6.70
CA HIS A 444 -14.69 23.02 8.07
C HIS A 444 -15.68 21.86 8.25
N ILE A 445 -16.39 21.44 7.20
CA ILE A 445 -17.33 20.30 7.21
C ILE A 445 -16.56 18.97 7.19
N LEU A 446 -15.50 18.88 6.37
CA LEU A 446 -14.57 17.75 6.39
C LEU A 446 -13.83 17.68 7.73
N ASP A 447 -13.37 18.83 8.24
CA ASP A 447 -12.77 18.90 9.57
C ASP A 447 -13.77 18.42 10.65
N GLN A 448 -15.05 18.80 10.60
CA GLN A 448 -16.09 18.31 11.53
C GLN A 448 -16.32 16.79 11.42
N ALA A 449 -16.36 16.23 10.22
CA ALA A 449 -16.53 14.78 10.03
C ALA A 449 -15.34 13.98 10.60
N ILE A 450 -14.11 14.48 10.42
CA ILE A 450 -12.90 13.89 11.02
C ILE A 450 -12.90 14.10 12.54
N ASP A 451 -13.30 15.27 13.04
CA ASP A 451 -13.42 15.56 14.47
C ASP A 451 -14.44 14.62 15.14
N ALA A 452 -15.54 14.33 14.46
CA ALA A 452 -16.55 13.39 14.92
C ALA A 452 -15.95 11.98 15.10
N CYS A 453 -15.24 11.46 14.09
CA CYS A 453 -14.53 10.18 14.11
C CYS A 453 -13.35 10.11 15.10
N MET A 454 -12.69 11.24 15.37
CA MET A 454 -11.62 11.35 16.37
C MET A 454 -12.16 11.46 17.80
N THR A 455 -13.36 12.03 17.97
CA THR A 455 -14.00 12.26 19.27
C THR A 455 -14.90 11.09 19.62
N GLY A 456 -14.30 10.00 20.09
CA GLY A 456 -15.00 8.74 20.42
C GLY A 456 -16.15 8.84 21.42
N ARG A 457 -16.28 9.96 22.15
CA ARG A 457 -17.44 10.27 23.00
C ARG A 457 -18.76 10.31 22.21
N ASN A 458 -18.72 10.74 20.94
CA ASN A 458 -19.90 10.80 20.06
C ASN A 458 -20.56 9.43 19.86
N PHE A 459 -19.80 8.35 20.04
CA PHE A 459 -20.23 6.97 19.82
C PHE A 459 -20.25 6.16 21.13
N ALA A 460 -19.97 6.78 22.28
CA ALA A 460 -19.64 6.04 23.50
C ALA A 460 -20.85 5.62 24.35
N LEU A 461 -21.92 6.42 24.35
CA LEU A 461 -23.10 6.27 25.23
C LEU A 461 -24.37 6.41 24.39
N SER A 462 -25.43 5.66 24.70
CA SER A 462 -26.68 5.76 23.95
C SER A 462 -27.30 7.16 24.11
N PRO A 463 -27.82 7.80 23.04
CA PRO A 463 -28.55 9.06 23.15
C PRO A 463 -29.90 8.89 23.87
N ARG A 464 -30.37 7.65 24.01
CA ARG A 464 -31.66 7.29 24.63
C ARG A 464 -31.50 6.94 26.11
N ASP A 465 -30.37 6.35 26.48
CA ASP A 465 -29.97 6.10 27.87
C ASP A 465 -28.46 6.35 28.07
N PRO A 466 -28.06 7.52 28.61
CA PRO A 466 -26.66 7.87 28.84
C PRO A 466 -25.92 6.98 29.85
N CYS A 467 -26.60 6.07 30.56
CA CYS A 467 -25.96 5.12 31.47
C CYS A 467 -25.39 3.88 30.77
N PHE A 468 -25.74 3.63 29.51
CA PHE A 468 -25.32 2.43 28.77
C PHE A 468 -24.48 2.75 27.52
N PRO A 469 -23.52 1.89 27.14
CA PRO A 469 -22.85 1.96 25.85
C PRO A 469 -23.85 1.89 24.69
N MET A 470 -23.59 2.68 23.64
CA MET A 470 -24.46 2.77 22.46
C MET A 470 -24.50 1.44 21.68
N GLY A 471 -25.68 1.03 21.19
CA GLY A 471 -25.81 -0.19 20.37
C GLY A 471 -25.10 -0.09 19.01
N LEU A 472 -24.88 -1.23 18.32
CA LEU A 472 -24.30 -1.28 16.96
C LEU A 472 -25.10 -0.40 15.98
N SER A 473 -26.41 -0.67 15.87
CA SER A 473 -27.30 0.07 14.96
C SER A 473 -27.42 1.55 15.31
N GLU A 474 -27.44 1.89 16.61
CA GLU A 474 -27.41 3.29 17.07
C GLU A 474 -26.10 3.99 16.67
N ARG A 475 -24.95 3.32 16.78
CA ARG A 475 -23.66 3.87 16.32
C ARG A 475 -23.58 4.02 14.81
N ARG A 476 -24.15 3.07 14.05
CA ARG A 476 -24.29 3.18 12.59
C ARG A 476 -25.15 4.39 12.19
N GLU A 477 -26.25 4.65 12.90
CA GLU A 477 -27.11 5.84 12.70
C GLU A 477 -26.37 7.14 13.04
N VAL A 478 -25.72 7.22 14.21
CA VAL A 478 -24.94 8.41 14.61
C VAL A 478 -23.74 8.64 13.66
N PHE A 479 -23.11 7.58 13.18
CA PHE A 479 -22.03 7.67 12.19
C PHE A 479 -22.52 8.22 10.85
N TYR A 480 -23.71 7.81 10.39
CA TYR A 480 -24.33 8.37 9.20
C TYR A 480 -24.54 9.89 9.34
N GLU A 481 -25.24 10.31 10.39
CA GLU A 481 -25.59 11.72 10.61
C GLU A 481 -24.37 12.62 10.90
N LYS A 482 -23.33 12.11 11.55
CA LYS A 482 -22.15 12.91 11.95
C LYS A 482 -21.00 12.88 10.94
N VAL A 483 -20.95 11.89 10.04
CA VAL A 483 -19.79 11.65 9.17
C VAL A 483 -20.20 11.51 7.71
N VAL A 484 -21.08 10.54 7.39
CA VAL A 484 -21.44 10.22 6.01
C VAL A 484 -22.21 11.36 5.36
N LYS A 485 -23.32 11.80 5.97
CA LYS A 485 -24.23 12.83 5.46
C LYS A 485 -23.54 14.20 5.26
N PRO A 486 -22.68 14.70 6.18
CA PRO A 486 -21.87 15.89 5.92
C PRO A 486 -20.88 15.75 4.76
N LEU A 487 -20.21 14.59 4.62
CA LEU A 487 -19.29 14.33 3.50
C LEU A 487 -20.03 14.15 2.17
N GLN A 488 -21.23 13.56 2.19
CA GLN A 488 -22.13 13.40 1.06
C GLN A 488 -22.62 14.76 0.54
N TRP A 489 -23.01 15.66 1.44
CA TRP A 489 -23.34 17.05 1.10
C TRP A 489 -22.15 17.75 0.43
N LEU A 490 -20.95 17.57 0.99
CA LEU A 490 -19.71 18.19 0.48
C LEU A 490 -19.27 17.60 -0.88
N ALA A 491 -19.52 16.31 -1.13
CA ALA A 491 -19.19 15.62 -2.37
C ALA A 491 -20.27 15.73 -3.47
N GLY A 492 -21.51 16.07 -3.11
CA GLY A 492 -22.65 16.13 -4.03
C GLY A 492 -22.38 16.96 -5.29
N PRO A 493 -22.01 18.25 -5.18
CA PRO A 493 -21.73 19.12 -6.32
C PRO A 493 -20.49 18.72 -7.16
N LEU A 494 -19.73 17.71 -6.72
CA LEU A 494 -18.50 17.24 -7.36
C LEU A 494 -18.68 15.87 -8.05
N SER A 495 -19.89 15.30 -7.99
CA SER A 495 -20.18 13.92 -8.41
C SER A 495 -20.92 13.81 -9.75
N ASP A 496 -21.11 14.91 -10.47
CA ASP A 496 -21.85 14.94 -11.75
C ASP A 496 -21.00 14.42 -12.93
N GLY A 497 -21.16 13.14 -13.23
CA GLY A 497 -20.98 12.58 -14.59
C GLY A 497 -19.57 12.25 -15.07
N GLU A 498 -18.53 12.97 -14.65
CA GLU A 498 -17.15 12.71 -15.11
C GLU A 498 -16.39 11.70 -14.24
N THR A 499 -15.56 10.85 -14.86
CA THR A 499 -14.67 9.95 -14.12
C THR A 499 -13.50 10.75 -13.57
N VAL A 500 -13.60 11.11 -12.28
CA VAL A 500 -12.52 11.76 -11.53
C VAL A 500 -11.29 10.84 -11.51
N CYS A 501 -10.12 11.35 -11.92
CA CYS A 501 -8.87 10.61 -11.91
C CYS A 501 -7.74 11.43 -11.27
N PHE A 502 -6.96 10.81 -10.37
CA PHE A 502 -5.82 11.46 -9.74
C PHE A 502 -4.70 11.70 -10.75
N GLN A 503 -4.12 12.91 -10.70
CA GLN A 503 -2.95 13.24 -11.50
C GLN A 503 -1.67 12.78 -10.80
N LYS A 504 -0.69 12.30 -11.56
CA LYS A 504 0.62 11.96 -11.00
C LYS A 504 1.34 13.23 -10.53
N LYS A 505 2.19 13.14 -9.50
CA LYS A 505 2.95 14.31 -9.00
C LYS A 505 4.03 14.69 -10.02
N ASN A 506 3.83 15.80 -10.75
CA ASN A 506 4.84 16.33 -11.68
C ASN A 506 6.11 16.78 -10.94
N SER A 507 7.28 16.42 -11.46
CA SER A 507 8.57 17.00 -11.12
C SER A 507 8.75 18.38 -11.79
N PRO A 508 9.36 19.37 -11.13
CA PRO A 508 9.51 20.72 -11.68
C PRO A 508 10.72 20.88 -12.60
N GLU A 509 10.54 21.71 -13.62
CA GLU A 509 11.60 22.39 -14.39
C GLU A 509 11.38 23.92 -14.20
N SER A 510 12.37 24.80 -14.20
CA SER A 510 13.82 24.67 -14.44
C SER A 510 14.57 25.71 -13.55
N SER A 511 15.88 25.95 -13.57
CA SER A 511 17.04 25.39 -14.31
C SER A 511 18.34 25.90 -13.65
N ASP A 512 19.30 25.01 -13.38
CA ASP A 512 20.73 25.30 -13.61
C ASP A 512 21.48 23.98 -13.89
N SER A 513 22.70 24.07 -14.40
CA SER A 513 23.37 23.04 -15.20
C SER A 513 23.68 21.68 -14.51
N SER A 514 23.35 20.61 -15.25
CA SER A 514 23.87 19.22 -15.14
C SER A 514 23.77 18.50 -13.79
N ILE A 515 22.74 17.66 -13.63
CA ILE A 515 22.81 16.19 -13.76
C ILE A 515 21.39 15.60 -13.65
N TYR A 516 21.08 14.60 -14.48
CA TYR A 516 19.76 13.99 -14.63
C TYR A 516 19.24 13.28 -13.37
N THR A 517 17.92 13.25 -13.18
CA THR A 517 17.26 12.08 -12.57
C THR A 517 15.90 11.81 -13.19
N THR A 518 15.93 11.23 -14.38
CA THR A 518 14.79 10.60 -15.06
C THR A 518 14.08 9.62 -14.13
N SER A 519 12.75 9.53 -14.23
CA SER A 519 11.96 8.45 -13.64
C SER A 519 12.25 7.11 -14.33
N VAL A 520 13.40 6.52 -14.03
CA VAL A 520 13.76 5.19 -14.54
C VAL A 520 12.88 4.16 -13.83
N GLN A 521 12.06 3.44 -14.59
CA GLN A 521 11.38 2.23 -14.12
C GLN A 521 12.42 1.36 -13.39
N ILE A 522 12.06 0.77 -12.24
CA ILE A 522 12.73 -0.48 -11.89
C ILE A 522 12.26 -1.42 -12.99
N GLY A 523 13.12 -1.65 -13.99
CA GLY A 523 12.93 -2.79 -14.86
C GLY A 523 12.88 -3.99 -13.92
N GLU A 524 11.74 -4.66 -13.87
CA GLU A 524 11.73 -6.02 -13.37
C GLU A 524 12.84 -6.77 -14.10
N LEU A 525 13.50 -7.70 -13.41
CA LEU A 525 14.54 -8.50 -14.03
C LEU A 525 13.82 -9.39 -15.06
N ASP A 526 13.65 -8.86 -16.27
CA ASP A 526 12.66 -9.34 -17.22
C ASP A 526 12.92 -10.82 -17.48
N PRO A 527 11.95 -11.72 -17.22
CA PRO A 527 12.10 -13.11 -17.58
C PRO A 527 12.55 -13.26 -19.03
N SER A 528 12.15 -12.39 -19.97
CA SER A 528 12.63 -12.36 -21.36
C SER A 528 14.11 -12.04 -21.54
N THR A 529 14.80 -11.38 -20.59
CA THR A 529 16.26 -11.19 -20.65
C THR A 529 17.07 -12.46 -20.30
N PHE A 530 16.42 -13.47 -19.72
CA PHE A 530 17.00 -14.78 -19.41
C PHE A 530 16.30 -15.95 -20.14
N THR A 531 15.08 -15.78 -20.62
CA THR A 531 14.33 -16.78 -21.40
C THR A 531 14.54 -16.55 -22.89
N SER A 532 15.26 -17.48 -23.50
CA SER A 532 15.42 -17.57 -24.95
C SER A 532 14.54 -18.72 -25.45
N PHE A 533 13.88 -18.56 -26.59
CA PHE A 533 13.17 -19.66 -27.26
C PHE A 533 14.13 -20.85 -27.44
N HIS A 534 13.74 -22.05 -26.98
CA HIS A 534 14.63 -23.22 -26.94
C HIS A 534 15.05 -23.79 -28.31
N SER A 535 14.62 -23.18 -29.42
CA SER A 535 15.07 -23.50 -30.76
C SER A 535 16.40 -22.81 -31.10
N GLY A 536 17.52 -23.45 -30.73
CA GLY A 536 18.81 -23.25 -31.41
C GLY A 536 19.90 -22.42 -30.72
N ARG A 537 19.74 -22.00 -29.46
CA ARG A 537 20.83 -21.32 -28.72
C ARG A 537 21.78 -22.33 -28.05
N ILE A 538 23.05 -22.30 -28.44
CA ILE A 538 24.14 -22.94 -27.70
C ILE A 538 24.39 -22.10 -26.44
N VAL A 539 24.32 -22.71 -25.25
CA VAL A 539 24.65 -22.00 -24.00
C VAL A 539 26.15 -21.72 -24.00
N SER A 540 26.55 -20.45 -23.89
CA SER A 540 27.97 -20.10 -23.89
C SER A 540 28.56 -20.32 -22.50
N PRO A 541 29.73 -20.97 -22.36
CA PRO A 541 30.38 -21.17 -21.07
C PRO A 541 30.74 -19.86 -20.33
N GLU A 542 30.72 -18.72 -21.01
CA GLU A 542 31.11 -17.41 -20.48
C GLU A 542 29.93 -16.56 -19.95
N GLU A 543 28.68 -16.92 -20.27
CA GLU A 543 27.48 -16.11 -19.99
C GLU A 543 27.17 -15.98 -18.49
N TRP A 544 27.53 -16.98 -17.67
CA TRP A 544 27.17 -17.02 -16.25
C TRP A 544 27.66 -15.79 -15.47
N LEU A 545 28.86 -15.29 -15.78
CA LEU A 545 29.42 -14.15 -15.07
C LEU A 545 28.74 -12.85 -15.50
N ASP A 546 28.37 -12.71 -16.77
CA ASP A 546 27.62 -11.54 -17.23
C ASP A 546 26.19 -11.51 -16.66
N ASP A 547 25.58 -12.68 -16.39
CA ASP A 547 24.33 -12.79 -15.63
C ASP A 547 24.49 -12.43 -14.14
N LEU A 548 25.58 -12.82 -13.48
CA LEU A 548 25.90 -12.32 -12.14
C LEU A 548 26.10 -10.79 -12.13
N LYS A 549 26.81 -10.24 -13.12
CA LYS A 549 26.97 -8.78 -13.28
C LYS A 549 25.64 -8.07 -13.53
N ARG A 550 24.67 -8.70 -14.19
CA ARG A 550 23.31 -8.14 -14.37
C ARG A 550 22.58 -8.04 -13.02
N ILE A 551 22.62 -9.10 -12.20
CA ILE A 551 22.07 -9.07 -10.84
C ILE A 551 22.79 -8.00 -10.00
N GLY A 552 24.12 -7.98 -10.02
CA GLY A 552 24.92 -7.00 -9.28
C GLY A 552 24.62 -5.55 -9.66
N ARG A 553 24.46 -5.24 -10.96
CA ARG A 553 24.05 -3.91 -11.44
C ARG A 553 22.62 -3.56 -11.05
N TYR A 554 21.68 -4.49 -11.16
CA TYR A 554 20.30 -4.29 -10.70
C TYR A 554 20.25 -3.90 -9.21
N VAL A 555 21.00 -4.60 -8.35
CA VAL A 555 21.13 -4.26 -6.93
C VAL A 555 21.81 -2.90 -6.72
N HIS A 556 22.86 -2.59 -7.49
CA HIS A 556 23.53 -1.29 -7.44
C HIS A 556 22.60 -0.12 -7.78
N GLU A 557 21.80 -0.27 -8.84
CA GLU A 557 20.82 0.74 -9.26
C GLU A 557 19.69 0.90 -8.24
N LEU A 558 19.21 -0.20 -7.64
CA LEU A 558 18.24 -0.15 -6.53
C LEU A 558 18.80 0.66 -5.35
N ASN A 559 20.03 0.39 -4.93
CA ASN A 559 20.68 1.14 -3.86
C ASN A 559 20.77 2.64 -4.19
N GLN A 560 21.30 3.01 -5.36
CA GLN A 560 21.44 4.42 -5.75
C GLN A 560 20.10 5.18 -5.74
N ARG A 561 19.01 4.55 -6.22
CA ARG A 561 17.68 5.15 -6.28
C ARG A 561 17.04 5.36 -4.90
N HIS A 562 17.49 4.65 -3.87
CA HIS A 562 16.94 4.72 -2.51
C HIS A 562 17.82 5.50 -1.50
N SER A 563 19.06 5.83 -1.83
CA SER A 563 19.99 6.61 -0.97
C SER A 563 19.60 8.07 -0.68
N VAL A 564 18.46 8.56 -1.15
CA VAL A 564 18.08 9.99 -1.07
C VAL A 564 17.81 10.47 0.38
N ASN A 565 17.53 9.56 1.33
CA ASN A 565 17.31 9.92 2.75
C ASN A 565 17.89 8.95 3.80
N VAL A 566 18.52 7.83 3.41
CA VAL A 566 19.17 6.87 4.32
C VAL A 566 20.41 6.28 3.64
N GLU A 567 21.57 6.32 4.30
CA GLU A 567 22.77 5.63 3.84
C GLU A 567 22.64 4.10 4.02
N VAL A 568 22.52 3.36 2.91
CA VAL A 568 22.76 1.92 2.90
C VAL A 568 24.26 1.70 3.01
N ARG A 569 24.74 1.18 4.16
CA ARG A 569 26.13 0.78 4.33
C ARG A 569 26.50 -0.29 3.28
N PRO A 570 27.54 -0.08 2.45
CA PRO A 570 28.03 -1.11 1.54
C PRO A 570 28.44 -2.40 2.28
N ILE A 571 28.17 -3.55 1.66
CA ILE A 571 28.62 -4.85 2.19
C ILE A 571 30.14 -4.94 2.08
N ARG A 572 30.79 -5.33 3.19
CA ARG A 572 32.24 -5.41 3.29
C ARG A 572 32.73 -6.84 3.08
N VAL A 573 33.52 -7.06 2.04
CA VAL A 573 34.13 -8.35 1.73
C VAL A 573 35.64 -8.27 1.95
N ALA A 574 36.16 -9.09 2.86
CA ALA A 574 37.60 -9.29 2.99
C ALA A 574 38.07 -10.47 2.14
N ILE A 575 39.22 -10.31 1.51
CA ILE A 575 39.87 -11.34 0.69
C ILE A 575 41.24 -11.59 1.30
N LEU A 576 41.46 -12.80 1.79
CA LEU A 576 42.76 -13.27 2.28
C LEU A 576 43.36 -14.16 1.20
N ASP A 577 44.48 -13.73 0.61
CA ASP A 577 45.09 -14.41 -0.55
C ASP A 577 46.54 -13.93 -0.77
N SER A 578 47.11 -14.07 -1.98
CA SER A 578 48.46 -13.60 -2.36
C SER A 578 48.60 -12.07 -2.50
N GLY A 579 47.53 -11.31 -2.24
CA GLY A 579 47.50 -9.85 -2.27
C GLY A 579 46.61 -9.29 -3.40
N CYS A 580 46.95 -8.11 -3.91
CA CYS A 580 46.31 -7.54 -5.10
C CYS A 580 47.24 -6.54 -5.80
N SER A 581 47.49 -6.73 -7.09
CA SER A 581 48.28 -5.83 -7.93
C SER A 581 47.36 -4.91 -8.74
N LEU A 582 47.38 -3.60 -8.45
CA LEU A 582 46.65 -2.61 -9.27
C LEU A 582 47.29 -2.41 -10.66
N ALA A 583 48.51 -2.92 -10.90
CA ALA A 583 49.15 -2.87 -12.21
C ALA A 583 48.61 -3.94 -13.18
N ALA A 584 47.72 -4.84 -12.74
CA ALA A 584 47.10 -5.82 -13.62
C ALA A 584 46.18 -5.13 -14.66
N PRO A 585 46.09 -5.62 -15.92
CA PRO A 585 45.26 -5.02 -16.97
C PRO A 585 43.81 -4.78 -16.55
N TYR A 586 43.26 -5.64 -15.69
CA TYR A 586 41.90 -5.52 -15.13
C TYR A 586 41.66 -4.20 -14.34
N PHE A 587 42.69 -3.62 -13.74
CA PHE A 587 42.65 -2.37 -12.99
C PHE A 587 43.19 -1.17 -13.79
N GLN A 588 43.74 -1.41 -14.98
CA GLN A 588 44.39 -0.41 -15.84
C GLN A 588 43.57 -0.04 -17.09
N ASP A 589 42.36 -0.61 -17.27
CA ASP A 589 41.51 -0.40 -18.45
C ASP A 589 40.78 0.96 -18.50
N GLY A 590 41.23 1.95 -17.72
CA GLY A 590 40.65 3.29 -17.65
C GLY A 590 39.45 3.42 -16.71
N SER A 591 39.09 2.38 -15.95
CA SER A 591 38.00 2.43 -14.95
C SER A 591 38.52 2.58 -13.51
N PRO A 592 38.82 3.81 -13.01
CA PRO A 592 39.33 4.01 -11.65
C PRO A 592 38.38 3.46 -10.56
N ALA A 593 37.07 3.49 -10.85
CA ALA A 593 36.00 2.97 -10.00
C ALA A 593 36.13 1.49 -9.59
N ARG A 594 37.01 0.69 -10.21
CA ARG A 594 37.34 -0.67 -9.74
C ARG A 594 38.35 -0.66 -8.60
N ALA A 595 39.40 0.14 -8.71
CA ALA A 595 40.43 0.27 -7.67
C ALA A 595 39.89 0.97 -6.42
N ASP A 596 38.99 1.95 -6.61
CA ASP A 596 38.35 2.72 -5.53
C ASP A 596 37.49 1.88 -4.56
N ARG A 597 37.15 0.64 -4.94
CA ARG A 597 36.43 -0.32 -4.08
C ARG A 597 37.34 -0.98 -3.05
N ILE A 598 38.65 -1.01 -3.27
CA ILE A 598 39.62 -1.60 -2.34
C ILE A 598 39.93 -0.57 -1.23
N LYS A 599 39.04 -0.53 -0.23
CA LYS A 599 39.06 0.45 0.87
C LYS A 599 40.22 0.26 1.83
N ALA A 600 40.72 -0.97 1.99
CA ALA A 600 41.98 -1.22 2.68
C ALA A 600 42.77 -2.34 2.01
N TYR A 601 44.09 -2.26 2.18
CA TYR A 601 45.03 -3.33 1.88
C TYR A 601 45.98 -3.49 3.07
N LYS A 602 46.30 -4.72 3.44
CA LYS A 602 47.30 -5.03 4.44
C LYS A 602 48.17 -6.21 4.02
N ASP A 603 49.47 -5.98 3.97
CA ASP A 603 50.46 -7.01 3.81
C ASP A 603 50.84 -7.57 5.18
N PHE A 604 50.65 -8.89 5.39
CA PHE A 604 51.09 -9.62 6.58
C PHE A 604 52.40 -10.39 6.36
N VAL A 605 52.84 -10.54 5.10
CA VAL A 605 54.07 -11.25 4.75
C VAL A 605 55.27 -10.31 4.86
N ASP A 606 55.27 -9.19 4.13
CA ASP A 606 56.41 -8.24 4.10
C ASP A 606 56.10 -6.90 4.78
N GLN A 607 54.89 -6.74 5.33
CA GLN A 607 54.42 -5.50 5.95
C GLN A 607 54.43 -4.27 5.01
N SER A 608 54.50 -4.47 3.68
CA SER A 608 54.48 -3.40 2.69
C SER A 608 53.18 -2.58 2.72
N LYS A 609 53.31 -1.29 2.36
CA LYS A 609 52.17 -0.39 2.11
C LYS A 609 51.69 -0.45 0.65
N GLU A 610 52.51 -0.97 -0.25
CA GLU A 610 52.19 -1.08 -1.67
C GLU A 610 51.28 -2.28 -1.95
N LYS A 611 50.23 -2.05 -2.74
CA LYS A 611 49.32 -3.10 -3.22
C LYS A 611 50.06 -3.95 -4.26
N LYS A 612 50.55 -5.12 -3.83
CA LYS A 612 51.32 -6.06 -4.66
C LYS A 612 50.71 -7.46 -4.61
N ASP A 613 51.02 -8.22 -5.65
CA ASP A 613 50.73 -9.64 -5.82
C ASP A 613 51.55 -10.15 -7.00
N SER A 614 52.67 -10.84 -6.73
CA SER A 614 53.56 -11.34 -7.78
C SER A 614 53.04 -12.64 -8.40
N PHE A 615 52.29 -13.42 -7.62
CA PHE A 615 51.70 -14.70 -7.99
C PHE A 615 50.47 -14.52 -8.88
N GLY A 616 49.57 -13.59 -8.51
CA GLY A 616 48.41 -13.16 -9.30
C GLY A 616 47.07 -13.70 -8.83
N HIS A 617 47.05 -14.70 -7.94
CA HIS A 617 45.83 -15.37 -7.51
C HIS A 617 44.91 -14.42 -6.74
N GLY A 618 45.43 -13.66 -5.77
CA GLY A 618 44.65 -12.70 -5.00
C GLY A 618 44.10 -11.54 -5.82
N THR A 619 44.86 -11.05 -6.80
CA THR A 619 44.39 -10.07 -7.79
C THR A 619 43.21 -10.61 -8.59
N PHE A 620 43.28 -11.88 -8.98
CA PHE A 620 42.24 -12.56 -9.75
C PHE A 620 40.99 -12.86 -8.92
N MET A 621 41.13 -13.32 -7.66
CA MET A 621 40.02 -13.44 -6.72
C MET A 621 39.34 -12.08 -6.46
N THR A 622 40.14 -11.02 -6.32
CA THR A 622 39.63 -9.64 -6.15
C THR A 622 38.83 -9.19 -7.36
N ALA A 623 39.29 -9.47 -8.58
CA ALA A 623 38.55 -9.19 -9.80
C ALA A 623 37.21 -9.96 -9.86
N LEU A 624 37.18 -11.25 -9.51
CA LEU A 624 35.96 -12.05 -9.49
C LEU A 624 34.91 -11.51 -8.51
N VAL A 625 35.30 -11.10 -7.30
CA VAL A 625 34.38 -10.47 -6.33
C VAL A 625 33.86 -9.13 -6.84
N ILE A 626 34.72 -8.29 -7.45
CA ILE A 626 34.34 -6.98 -8.04
C ILE A 626 33.27 -7.14 -9.13
N GLU A 627 33.35 -8.21 -9.93
CA GLU A 627 32.40 -8.50 -11.01
C GLU A 627 31.07 -9.05 -10.48
N ALA A 628 31.13 -9.97 -9.51
CA ALA A 628 29.93 -10.58 -8.93
C ALA A 628 29.20 -9.66 -7.93
N ALA A 629 29.89 -8.69 -7.32
CA ALA A 629 29.34 -7.74 -6.35
C ALA A 629 29.82 -6.29 -6.58
N PRO A 630 29.26 -5.57 -7.57
CA PRO A 630 29.78 -4.26 -7.95
C PRO A 630 29.53 -3.13 -6.93
N SER A 631 28.71 -3.37 -5.90
CA SER A 631 28.47 -2.43 -4.79
C SER A 631 29.32 -2.70 -3.54
N ALA A 632 30.13 -3.76 -3.53
CA ALA A 632 30.86 -4.18 -2.33
C ALA A 632 32.14 -3.37 -2.08
N GLU A 633 32.46 -3.16 -0.80
CA GLU A 633 33.74 -2.63 -0.35
C GLU A 633 34.71 -3.77 -0.03
N LEU A 634 35.94 -3.67 -0.54
CA LEU A 634 36.94 -4.74 -0.48
C LEU A 634 38.09 -4.42 0.48
N TYR A 635 38.46 -5.43 1.27
CA TYR A 635 39.53 -5.38 2.27
C TYR A 635 40.51 -6.51 2.00
N VAL A 636 41.60 -6.22 1.29
CA VAL A 636 42.54 -7.25 0.81
C VAL A 636 43.67 -7.46 1.80
N ALA A 637 43.88 -8.69 2.24
CA ALA A 637 44.99 -9.11 3.08
C ALA A 637 45.92 -10.06 2.29
N ARG A 638 47.19 -9.69 2.13
CA ARG A 638 48.24 -10.60 1.62
C ARG A 638 48.75 -11.46 2.77
N VAL A 639 48.47 -12.76 2.74
CA VAL A 639 48.77 -13.71 3.83
C VAL A 639 49.92 -14.67 3.52
N ALA A 640 50.16 -14.97 2.25
CA ALA A 640 51.31 -15.70 1.71
C ALA A 640 51.74 -15.05 0.38
N GLU A 641 52.94 -15.32 -0.15
CA GLU A 641 53.30 -14.85 -1.50
C GLU A 641 52.69 -15.73 -2.60
N ASN A 642 52.64 -17.04 -2.37
CA ASN A 642 52.18 -18.05 -3.33
C ASN A 642 51.68 -19.30 -2.57
N THR A 643 51.18 -20.30 -3.30
CA THR A 643 50.59 -21.51 -2.69
C THR A 643 51.57 -22.37 -1.90
N ALA A 644 52.87 -22.34 -2.18
CA ALA A 644 53.87 -23.13 -1.46
C ALA A 644 54.25 -22.52 -0.09
N GLU A 645 53.82 -21.28 0.19
CA GLU A 645 54.07 -20.56 1.44
C GLU A 645 52.80 -20.42 2.32
N LEU A 646 51.70 -21.07 1.93
CA LEU A 646 50.46 -21.10 2.71
C LEU A 646 50.61 -21.91 4.00
N ASP A 647 51.09 -23.15 3.88
CA ASP A 647 51.55 -23.94 5.02
C ASP A 647 52.81 -23.24 5.62
N GLY A 648 52.78 -22.93 6.91
CA GLY A 648 53.75 -22.06 7.59
C GLY A 648 53.40 -20.56 7.64
N SER A 649 52.26 -20.14 7.06
CA SER A 649 51.73 -18.76 7.18
C SER A 649 50.46 -18.66 8.03
N GLU A 650 50.13 -19.68 8.82
CA GLU A 650 48.86 -19.79 9.54
C GLU A 650 48.66 -18.70 10.60
N GLY A 651 49.74 -18.31 11.30
CA GLY A 651 49.70 -17.17 12.22
C GLY A 651 49.35 -15.85 11.50
N LYS A 652 49.89 -15.62 10.29
CA LYS A 652 49.57 -14.46 9.44
C LYS A 652 48.11 -14.51 8.97
N ILE A 653 47.60 -15.71 8.65
CA ILE A 653 46.20 -15.92 8.30
C ILE A 653 45.29 -15.60 9.50
N GLY A 654 45.65 -16.06 10.70
CA GLY A 654 44.93 -15.75 11.95
C GLY A 654 44.89 -14.24 12.25
N GLU A 655 46.02 -13.55 12.13
CA GLU A 655 46.09 -12.09 12.25
C GLU A 655 45.22 -11.38 11.19
N ALA A 656 45.24 -11.85 9.95
CA ALA A 656 44.44 -11.30 8.86
C ALA A 656 42.93 -11.50 9.06
N ILE A 657 42.51 -12.65 9.61
CA ILE A 657 41.11 -12.92 9.98
C ILE A 657 40.65 -11.92 11.07
N VAL A 658 41.46 -11.72 12.10
CA VAL A 658 41.20 -10.74 13.17
C VAL A 658 41.14 -9.31 12.62
N TRP A 659 42.08 -8.93 11.74
CA TRP A 659 42.11 -7.63 11.08
C TRP A 659 40.87 -7.38 10.23
N ALA A 660 40.46 -8.35 9.41
CA ALA A 660 39.28 -8.24 8.56
C ALA A 660 37.99 -8.14 9.39
N GLY A 661 37.77 -9.10 10.29
CA GLY A 661 36.49 -9.23 11.01
C GLY A 661 36.29 -8.23 12.14
N ILE A 662 37.35 -7.80 12.83
CA ILE A 662 37.25 -6.89 13.99
C ILE A 662 37.63 -5.46 13.64
N LYS A 663 38.76 -5.21 12.96
CA LYS A 663 39.21 -3.84 12.66
C LYS A 663 38.45 -3.21 11.49
N HIS A 664 38.12 -4.00 10.47
CA HIS A 664 37.40 -3.51 9.29
C HIS A 664 35.91 -3.89 9.28
N GLU A 665 35.48 -4.72 10.23
CA GLU A 665 34.10 -5.19 10.36
C GLU A 665 33.56 -5.81 9.06
N ALA A 666 34.36 -6.66 8.42
CA ALA A 666 33.92 -7.39 7.24
C ALA A 666 32.64 -8.20 7.55
N ASP A 667 31.67 -8.13 6.63
CA ASP A 667 30.46 -8.97 6.68
C ASP A 667 30.78 -10.38 6.17
N ILE A 668 31.71 -10.49 5.20
CA ILE A 668 32.16 -11.75 4.58
C ILE A 668 33.70 -11.80 4.59
N ILE A 669 34.28 -12.92 4.99
CA ILE A 669 35.71 -13.25 4.83
C ILE A 669 35.83 -14.40 3.83
N SER A 670 36.48 -14.13 2.70
CA SER A 670 36.76 -15.09 1.63
C SER A 670 38.19 -15.61 1.75
N MET A 671 38.35 -16.92 1.93
CA MET A 671 39.64 -17.63 1.99
C MET A 671 39.71 -18.60 0.81
N SER A 672 40.19 -18.13 -0.33
CA SER A 672 40.22 -18.91 -1.58
C SER A 672 41.36 -19.96 -1.63
N PHE A 673 41.77 -20.46 -0.47
CA PHE A 673 42.85 -21.41 -0.26
C PHE A 673 42.46 -22.45 0.80
N GLY A 674 43.30 -23.46 0.98
CA GLY A 674 43.28 -24.36 2.14
C GLY A 674 44.71 -24.68 2.58
N VAL A 675 44.87 -25.05 3.84
CA VAL A 675 46.11 -25.55 4.44
C VAL A 675 45.93 -27.00 4.88
N SER A 676 47.05 -27.69 5.06
CA SER A 676 47.10 -29.14 5.28
C SER A 676 46.55 -29.60 6.64
N ASP A 677 46.82 -28.85 7.72
CA ASP A 677 46.52 -29.25 9.10
C ASP A 677 45.44 -28.42 9.82
N ASN A 678 44.88 -29.00 10.87
CA ASN A 678 43.94 -28.37 11.80
C ASN A 678 44.67 -27.33 12.67
N ASN A 679 44.90 -26.13 12.12
CA ASN A 679 45.71 -25.10 12.79
C ASN A 679 44.92 -24.31 13.86
N ASP A 680 45.51 -24.18 15.06
CA ASP A 680 44.89 -23.50 16.19
C ASP A 680 44.86 -21.96 16.06
N ASP A 681 45.82 -21.31 15.40
CA ASP A 681 45.82 -19.84 15.22
C ASP A 681 44.62 -19.39 14.38
N ILE A 682 44.41 -20.04 13.23
CA ILE A 682 43.28 -19.79 12.34
C ILE A 682 41.96 -20.12 13.04
N LYS A 683 41.86 -21.28 13.71
CA LYS A 683 40.68 -21.69 14.49
C LYS A 683 40.35 -20.69 15.60
N ASN A 684 41.34 -20.26 16.38
CA ASN A 684 41.16 -19.30 17.47
C ASN A 684 40.82 -17.90 16.93
N ALA A 685 41.37 -17.50 15.79
CA ALA A 685 41.01 -16.26 15.11
C ALA A 685 39.53 -16.27 14.66
N ILE A 686 39.06 -17.34 13.99
CA ILE A 686 37.66 -17.50 13.59
C ILE A 686 36.73 -17.42 14.81
N LEU A 687 37.01 -18.21 15.86
CA LEU A 687 36.20 -18.20 17.09
C LEU A 687 36.21 -16.84 17.81
N THR A 688 37.36 -16.16 17.84
CA THR A 688 37.49 -14.81 18.45
C THR A 688 36.67 -13.77 17.68
N VAL A 689 36.72 -13.81 16.35
CA VAL A 689 35.95 -12.90 15.50
C VAL A 689 34.46 -13.19 15.64
N ARG A 690 34.02 -14.46 15.58
CA ARG A 690 32.62 -14.85 15.83
C ARG A 690 32.10 -14.30 17.16
N ALA A 691 32.82 -14.54 18.24
CA ALA A 691 32.44 -14.08 19.57
C ALA A 691 32.32 -12.55 19.66
N LYS A 692 33.28 -11.81 19.09
CA LYS A 692 33.25 -10.33 19.07
C LYS A 692 32.22 -9.74 18.10
N ARG A 693 31.72 -10.52 17.14
CA ARG A 693 30.72 -10.11 16.15
C ARG A 693 29.31 -10.62 16.45
N GLU A 694 29.10 -11.33 17.57
CA GLU A 694 27.83 -11.98 17.91
C GLU A 694 27.34 -12.91 16.77
N ASP A 695 28.27 -13.68 16.20
CA ASP A 695 28.08 -14.51 15.00
C ASP A 695 27.71 -13.75 13.70
N ARG A 696 27.62 -12.41 13.71
CA ARG A 696 27.32 -11.58 12.53
C ARG A 696 28.54 -11.38 11.63
N ILE A 697 29.06 -12.49 11.11
CA ILE A 697 30.07 -12.58 10.07
C ILE A 697 29.96 -13.93 9.33
N ILE A 698 30.26 -13.94 8.03
CA ILE A 698 30.29 -15.14 7.20
C ILE A 698 31.74 -15.48 6.83
N PHE A 699 32.14 -16.74 7.02
CA PHE A 699 33.42 -17.27 6.54
C PHE A 699 33.16 -18.20 5.37
N LEU A 700 33.83 -17.97 4.24
CA LEU A 700 33.79 -18.85 3.06
C LEU A 700 35.21 -19.38 2.81
N ALA A 701 35.35 -20.68 2.55
CA ALA A 701 36.64 -21.25 2.22
C ALA A 701 36.58 -22.32 1.11
N SER A 702 37.68 -22.38 0.37
CA SER A 702 37.90 -23.33 -0.73
C SER A 702 37.98 -24.75 -0.19
N ALA A 703 37.13 -25.66 -0.69
CA ALA A 703 37.10 -27.04 -0.23
C ALA A 703 38.37 -27.84 -0.58
N GLY A 704 39.07 -27.48 -1.67
CA GLY A 704 40.26 -28.16 -2.18
C GLY A 704 40.12 -28.53 -3.66
N ASN A 705 41.27 -28.73 -4.33
CA ASN A 705 41.37 -29.03 -5.77
C ASN A 705 42.15 -30.33 -6.06
N SER A 706 42.34 -31.20 -5.08
CA SER A 706 43.22 -32.38 -5.17
C SER A 706 42.50 -33.68 -5.55
N GLY A 707 41.23 -33.61 -5.92
CA GLY A 707 40.39 -34.74 -6.30
C GLY A 707 39.83 -35.56 -5.12
N PRO A 708 39.03 -36.59 -5.41
CA PRO A 708 38.19 -37.29 -4.44
C PRO A 708 38.98 -38.20 -3.47
N HIS A 709 40.30 -38.23 -3.57
CA HIS A 709 41.19 -38.98 -2.67
C HIS A 709 41.67 -38.15 -1.47
N GLN A 710 41.35 -36.86 -1.42
CA GLN A 710 41.64 -36.00 -0.28
C GLN A 710 40.35 -35.55 0.43
N ASP A 711 40.47 -35.33 1.73
CA ASP A 711 39.44 -34.70 2.55
C ASP A 711 39.29 -33.21 2.22
N THR A 712 38.26 -32.59 2.79
CA THR A 712 38.06 -31.14 2.65
C THR A 712 39.18 -30.40 3.40
N ALA A 713 39.86 -29.48 2.72
CA ALA A 713 40.98 -28.73 3.29
C ALA A 713 40.55 -27.84 4.48
N PHE A 714 41.48 -27.55 5.39
CA PHE A 714 41.24 -26.59 6.47
C PHE A 714 41.47 -25.15 5.94
N PRO A 715 40.66 -24.13 6.31
CA PRO A 715 39.60 -24.14 7.30
C PRO A 715 38.20 -24.55 6.76
N ALA A 716 38.06 -24.90 5.47
CA ALA A 716 36.78 -25.27 4.86
C ALA A 716 36.15 -26.56 5.42
N SER A 717 36.90 -27.37 6.17
CA SER A 717 36.40 -28.52 6.93
C SER A 717 35.74 -28.17 8.26
N ARG A 718 35.85 -26.92 8.73
CA ARG A 718 35.20 -26.46 9.96
C ARG A 718 33.71 -26.21 9.75
N ARG A 719 32.89 -26.56 10.74
CA ARG A 719 31.44 -26.29 10.74
C ARG A 719 31.09 -24.80 10.69
N ASP A 720 31.98 -23.92 11.14
CA ASP A 720 31.76 -22.47 11.17
C ASP A 720 32.37 -21.73 9.99
N VAL A 721 32.64 -22.46 8.90
CA VAL A 721 33.12 -21.96 7.62
C VAL A 721 32.33 -22.66 6.52
N ILE A 722 31.71 -21.91 5.62
CA ILE A 722 30.96 -22.50 4.51
C ILE A 722 31.97 -23.05 3.49
N SER A 723 31.98 -24.38 3.36
CA SER A 723 32.81 -25.13 2.43
C SER A 723 32.31 -24.96 0.99
N ILE A 724 33.12 -24.34 0.12
CA ILE A 724 32.76 -24.10 -1.28
C ILE A 724 33.53 -25.04 -2.23
N ARG A 725 32.77 -25.85 -2.98
CA ARG A 725 33.23 -26.74 -4.06
C ARG A 725 33.07 -26.11 -5.44
N SER A 726 33.70 -26.73 -6.44
CA SER A 726 33.77 -26.23 -7.81
C SER A 726 32.79 -26.92 -8.76
N THR A 727 32.07 -26.14 -9.57
CA THR A 727 31.30 -26.63 -10.73
C THR A 727 31.65 -25.90 -12.01
N ASN A 728 31.35 -26.52 -13.15
CA ASN A 728 31.26 -25.84 -14.43
C ASN A 728 29.99 -24.97 -14.52
N TYR A 729 29.81 -24.23 -15.62
CA TYR A 729 28.67 -23.33 -15.83
C TYR A 729 27.29 -24.01 -15.82
N MET A 730 27.22 -25.32 -16.08
CA MET A 730 25.99 -26.12 -16.05
C MET A 730 25.68 -26.70 -14.65
N GLY A 731 26.59 -26.53 -13.68
CA GLY A 731 26.48 -27.12 -12.35
C GLY A 731 27.04 -28.55 -12.23
N ALA A 732 27.71 -29.08 -13.26
CA ALA A 732 28.42 -30.35 -13.11
C ALA A 732 29.65 -30.15 -12.21
N CYS A 733 29.83 -31.04 -11.23
CA CYS A 733 30.92 -30.94 -10.26
C CYS A 733 32.28 -31.19 -10.95
N SER A 734 33.31 -30.44 -10.55
CA SER A 734 34.68 -30.73 -10.95
C SER A 734 35.18 -32.04 -10.36
N ASP A 735 35.91 -32.82 -11.15
CA ASP A 735 36.63 -34.03 -10.69
C ASP A 735 37.75 -33.70 -9.69
N THR A 736 38.15 -32.43 -9.59
CA THR A 736 39.15 -31.94 -8.62
C THR A 736 38.59 -31.72 -7.21
N ASN A 737 37.27 -31.81 -7.01
CA ASN A 737 36.69 -31.63 -5.68
C ASN A 737 37.13 -32.74 -4.70
N PRO A 738 37.31 -32.41 -3.40
CA PRO A 738 37.57 -33.40 -2.37
C PRO A 738 36.38 -34.35 -2.20
N ALA A 739 36.63 -35.47 -1.50
CA ALA A 739 35.59 -36.43 -1.15
C ALA A 739 34.37 -35.72 -0.52
N SER A 740 33.19 -36.17 -0.91
CA SER A 740 31.96 -35.85 -0.19
C SER A 740 31.71 -37.02 0.75
N ASP A 741 31.93 -36.81 2.06
CA ASP A 741 31.33 -37.71 3.06
C ASP A 741 29.83 -37.80 2.74
N LEU A 742 29.27 -39.01 2.64
CA LEU A 742 27.86 -39.21 2.33
C LEU A 742 26.99 -39.38 3.59
N ARG A 743 27.58 -39.41 4.79
CA ARG A 743 26.89 -39.72 6.06
C ARG A 743 26.64 -38.53 6.99
N GLY A 744 27.35 -37.42 6.81
CA GLY A 744 27.12 -36.19 7.58
C GLY A 744 25.74 -35.53 7.34
N PRO A 745 25.36 -34.54 8.17
CA PRO A 745 23.99 -34.01 8.19
C PRO A 745 23.72 -32.77 7.32
N ALA A 746 24.74 -32.00 6.91
CA ALA A 746 24.56 -30.68 6.26
C ALA A 746 24.84 -30.69 4.74
N PRO A 747 24.16 -29.91 3.90
CA PRO A 747 24.45 -29.82 2.47
C PRO A 747 25.86 -29.28 2.20
N LEU A 748 26.49 -29.72 1.10
CA LEU A 748 27.78 -29.19 0.64
C LEU A 748 27.52 -28.19 -0.49
N PHE A 749 28.10 -26.99 -0.43
CA PHE A 749 27.82 -25.95 -1.43
C PHE A 749 28.86 -25.91 -2.54
N ALA A 750 28.41 -25.62 -3.76
CA ALA A 750 29.28 -25.42 -4.91
C ALA A 750 28.75 -24.32 -5.83
N THR A 751 29.62 -23.66 -6.58
CA THR A 751 29.22 -22.68 -7.62
C THR A 751 30.30 -22.57 -8.70
N PHE A 752 30.07 -21.68 -9.67
CA PHE A 752 30.94 -21.44 -10.83
C PHE A 752 32.42 -21.34 -10.46
N GLY A 753 33.19 -22.35 -10.83
CA GLY A 753 34.64 -22.43 -10.61
C GLY A 753 35.44 -22.82 -11.85
N ASP A 754 34.77 -23.24 -12.92
CA ASP A 754 35.33 -23.39 -14.26
C ASP A 754 34.62 -22.47 -15.26
N ASN A 755 35.07 -22.47 -16.51
CA ASN A 755 34.53 -21.68 -17.63
C ASN A 755 34.62 -20.18 -17.36
N ILE A 756 35.76 -19.79 -16.80
CA ILE A 756 36.08 -18.40 -16.49
C ILE A 756 36.34 -17.66 -17.80
N PRO A 757 35.65 -16.52 -18.07
CA PRO A 757 35.83 -15.75 -19.30
C PRO A 757 37.29 -15.35 -19.53
N HIS A 758 37.78 -15.54 -20.76
CA HIS A 758 39.20 -15.36 -21.11
C HIS A 758 39.77 -14.00 -20.68
N ARG A 759 38.97 -12.93 -20.74
CA ARG A 759 39.32 -11.56 -20.31
C ARG A 759 39.81 -11.45 -18.86
N LEU A 760 39.43 -12.37 -17.97
CA LEU A 760 39.88 -12.38 -16.56
C LEU A 760 41.10 -13.27 -16.31
N ARG A 761 41.36 -14.25 -17.20
CA ARG A 761 42.53 -15.14 -17.09
C ARG A 761 43.82 -14.54 -17.67
N GLY A 762 43.73 -13.49 -18.49
CA GLY A 762 44.84 -12.98 -19.30
C GLY A 762 46.06 -12.38 -18.57
N TYR A 763 46.00 -12.12 -17.26
CA TYR A 763 47.14 -11.55 -16.53
C TYR A 763 48.17 -12.60 -16.08
N LYS A 764 47.70 -13.75 -15.56
CA LYS A 764 48.51 -14.84 -14.98
C LYS A 764 47.85 -16.20 -15.27
N PRO A 765 47.78 -16.63 -16.54
CA PRO A 765 46.96 -17.77 -16.96
C PRO A 765 47.32 -19.09 -16.25
N ASP A 766 48.59 -19.30 -15.92
CA ASP A 766 49.08 -20.52 -15.24
C ASP A 766 48.61 -20.63 -13.78
N VAL A 767 48.18 -19.52 -13.18
CA VAL A 767 47.70 -19.43 -11.79
C VAL A 767 46.18 -19.24 -11.74
N CYS A 768 45.60 -18.52 -12.71
CA CYS A 768 44.17 -18.21 -12.81
C CYS A 768 43.32 -19.36 -13.40
N GLY A 769 43.59 -20.60 -12.98
CA GLY A 769 42.94 -21.82 -13.46
C GLY A 769 41.53 -22.06 -12.91
N PRO A 770 40.84 -23.14 -13.33
CA PRO A 770 39.61 -23.61 -12.70
C PRO A 770 39.84 -24.11 -11.27
N GLY A 771 38.83 -24.02 -10.39
CA GLY A 771 38.87 -24.67 -9.08
C GLY A 771 37.90 -24.12 -8.04
N SER A 772 37.99 -24.67 -6.82
CA SER A 772 37.18 -24.22 -5.67
C SER A 772 37.58 -22.85 -5.13
N SER A 773 38.79 -22.38 -5.41
CA SER A 773 39.23 -21.00 -5.09
C SER A 773 38.39 -19.95 -5.81
N VAL A 774 38.21 -20.14 -7.13
CA VAL A 774 37.34 -19.35 -8.01
C VAL A 774 35.90 -19.37 -7.49
N SER A 775 35.37 -20.57 -7.22
CA SER A 775 34.02 -20.73 -6.65
C SER A 775 33.85 -20.01 -5.32
N THR A 776 34.89 -19.96 -4.47
CA THR A 776 34.85 -19.26 -3.18
C THR A 776 34.72 -17.75 -3.38
N ALA A 777 35.52 -17.17 -4.29
CA ALA A 777 35.41 -15.75 -4.65
C ALA A 777 34.05 -15.42 -5.30
N VAL A 778 33.55 -16.29 -6.19
CA VAL A 778 32.21 -16.13 -6.78
C VAL A 778 31.12 -16.22 -5.71
N ALA A 779 31.18 -17.18 -4.78
CA ALA A 779 30.25 -17.31 -3.67
C ALA A 779 30.28 -16.08 -2.74
N ALA A 780 31.46 -15.49 -2.50
CA ALA A 780 31.61 -14.24 -1.74
C ALA A 780 30.89 -13.07 -2.43
N GLY A 781 31.05 -12.95 -3.75
CA GLY A 781 30.33 -11.95 -4.55
C GLY A 781 28.81 -12.18 -4.58
N ILE A 782 28.37 -13.44 -4.72
CA ILE A 782 26.94 -13.80 -4.66
C ILE A 782 26.36 -13.41 -3.29
N ALA A 783 26.98 -13.81 -2.19
CA ALA A 783 26.56 -13.43 -0.84
C ALA A 783 26.52 -11.91 -0.63
N ALA A 784 27.54 -11.18 -1.10
CA ALA A 784 27.60 -9.73 -0.97
C ALA A 784 26.50 -8.99 -1.76
N SER A 785 26.26 -9.38 -3.02
CA SER A 785 25.18 -8.84 -3.84
C SER A 785 23.80 -9.08 -3.20
N ILE A 786 23.58 -10.24 -2.58
CA ILE A 786 22.28 -10.59 -2.01
C ILE A 786 22.06 -9.97 -0.63
N LEU A 787 23.08 -9.88 0.22
CA LEU A 787 22.99 -9.09 1.46
C LEU A 787 22.67 -7.62 1.16
N SER A 788 23.33 -7.03 0.16
CA SER A 788 23.05 -5.66 -0.28
C SER A 788 21.62 -5.49 -0.82
N TYR A 789 21.13 -6.48 -1.59
CA TYR A 789 19.75 -6.50 -2.05
C TYR A 789 18.74 -6.56 -0.90
N TYR A 790 19.01 -7.36 0.13
CA TYR A 790 18.09 -7.51 1.27
C TYR A 790 18.12 -6.33 2.25
N ASP A 791 19.26 -5.65 2.42
CA ASP A 791 19.29 -4.36 3.12
C ASP A 791 18.44 -3.31 2.37
N CYS A 792 18.48 -3.30 1.04
CA CYS A 792 17.61 -2.45 0.22
C CYS A 792 16.12 -2.82 0.41
N LEU A 793 15.76 -4.11 0.35
CA LEU A 793 14.39 -4.56 0.60
C LEU A 793 13.89 -4.25 2.02
N GLN A 794 14.76 -4.27 3.04
CA GLN A 794 14.41 -3.82 4.40
C GLN A 794 13.95 -2.36 4.42
N LEU A 795 14.63 -1.47 3.69
CA LEU A 795 14.23 -0.06 3.60
C LEU A 795 12.92 0.12 2.83
N MET A 796 12.68 -0.69 1.80
CA MET A 796 11.45 -0.63 0.99
C MET A 796 10.22 -1.21 1.72
N GLN A 797 10.40 -2.27 2.52
CA GLN A 797 9.30 -3.02 3.16
C GLN A 797 9.63 -3.43 4.62
N PRO A 798 9.86 -2.47 5.53
CA PRO A 798 10.31 -2.74 6.91
C PRO A 798 9.30 -3.50 7.79
N VAL A 799 8.06 -3.67 7.34
CA VAL A 799 7.01 -4.42 8.05
C VAL A 799 7.17 -5.94 7.86
N LEU A 800 7.67 -6.38 6.70
CA LEU A 800 7.79 -7.80 6.34
C LEU A 800 9.11 -8.43 6.84
N LEU A 801 10.18 -7.64 6.91
CA LEU A 801 11.48 -8.09 7.40
C LEU A 801 11.71 -7.73 8.87
N LYS A 802 11.64 -8.74 9.74
CA LYS A 802 12.02 -8.59 11.16
C LYS A 802 13.54 -8.39 11.25
N ASP A 803 13.98 -7.44 12.07
CA ASP A 803 15.39 -7.18 12.39
C ASP A 803 16.18 -8.45 12.80
N LYS A 804 15.53 -9.39 13.51
CA LYS A 804 16.10 -10.70 13.84
C LYS A 804 16.45 -11.54 12.61
N THR A 805 15.65 -11.50 11.54
CA THR A 805 15.91 -12.24 10.29
C THR A 805 17.14 -11.67 9.60
N LEU A 806 17.22 -10.34 9.44
CA LEU A 806 18.35 -9.67 8.81
C LEU A 806 19.67 -9.84 9.57
N LYS A 807 19.60 -9.89 10.91
CA LYS A 807 20.74 -10.29 11.76
C LYS A 807 21.15 -11.75 11.52
N LYS A 808 20.19 -12.68 11.36
CA LYS A 808 20.47 -14.09 11.02
C LYS A 808 21.17 -14.22 9.65
N LEU A 809 20.77 -13.46 8.62
CA LEU A 809 21.38 -13.54 7.28
C LEU A 809 22.89 -13.25 7.25
N ARG A 810 23.39 -12.52 8.25
CA ARG A 810 24.82 -12.20 8.41
C ARG A 810 25.57 -13.25 9.24
N THR A 811 24.94 -14.33 9.67
CA THR A 811 25.62 -15.48 10.29
C THR A 811 25.90 -16.56 9.25
N VAL A 812 26.86 -17.43 9.55
CA VAL A 812 27.16 -18.63 8.74
C VAL A 812 25.89 -19.43 8.49
N GLU A 813 25.16 -19.77 9.56
CA GLU A 813 23.95 -20.61 9.49
C GLU A 813 22.82 -19.94 8.68
N GLY A 814 22.67 -18.61 8.75
CA GLY A 814 21.68 -17.90 7.93
C GLY A 814 22.06 -17.82 6.45
N MET A 815 23.35 -17.72 6.14
CA MET A 815 23.84 -17.74 4.76
C MET A 815 23.79 -19.15 4.15
N GLU A 816 23.99 -20.22 4.95
CA GLU A 816 23.79 -21.60 4.51
C GLU A 816 22.33 -21.87 4.09
N GLU A 817 21.34 -21.43 4.87
CA GLU A 817 19.91 -21.55 4.50
C GLU A 817 19.59 -20.78 3.21
N LEU A 818 20.16 -19.57 3.05
CA LEU A 818 19.98 -18.76 1.85
C LEU A 818 20.64 -19.41 0.61
N PHE A 819 21.86 -19.93 0.74
CA PHE A 819 22.51 -20.73 -0.29
C PHE A 819 21.73 -22.01 -0.59
N TYR A 820 21.09 -22.64 0.39
CA TYR A 820 20.21 -23.79 0.19
C TYR A 820 18.97 -23.43 -0.66
N ALA A 821 18.30 -22.32 -0.35
CA ALA A 821 17.14 -21.80 -1.08
C ALA A 821 17.45 -21.38 -2.54
N MET A 822 18.70 -21.02 -2.82
CA MET A 822 19.21 -20.64 -4.15
C MET A 822 19.86 -21.77 -4.94
N SER A 823 20.07 -22.94 -4.32
CA SER A 823 20.83 -24.02 -4.93
C SER A 823 19.95 -25.16 -5.43
N THR A 824 20.46 -25.88 -6.43
CA THR A 824 19.88 -27.13 -6.92
C THR A 824 20.76 -28.29 -6.49
N ASP A 825 20.17 -29.39 -6.04
CA ASP A 825 20.93 -30.62 -5.76
C ASP A 825 21.54 -31.16 -7.06
N THR A 826 22.84 -31.46 -7.04
CA THR A 826 23.60 -32.01 -8.17
C THR A 826 24.14 -33.41 -7.89
N GLY A 827 23.67 -34.06 -6.82
CA GLY A 827 24.15 -35.36 -6.36
C GLY A 827 25.28 -35.26 -5.34
N ASN A 828 25.59 -36.38 -4.67
CA ASN A 828 26.65 -36.49 -3.66
C ASN A 828 26.56 -35.47 -2.52
N ARG A 829 25.34 -35.01 -2.16
CA ARG A 829 25.05 -33.90 -1.22
C ARG A 829 25.57 -32.54 -1.66
N ILE A 830 26.12 -32.41 -2.87
CA ILE A 830 26.59 -31.15 -3.44
C ILE A 830 25.39 -30.40 -4.01
N ARG A 831 25.30 -29.10 -3.69
CA ARG A 831 24.26 -28.20 -4.17
C ARG A 831 24.87 -27.03 -4.92
N PHE A 832 24.54 -26.94 -6.20
CA PHE A 832 24.97 -25.87 -7.09
C PHE A 832 24.16 -24.59 -6.82
N ILE A 833 24.80 -23.60 -6.18
CA ILE A 833 24.26 -22.26 -5.94
C ILE A 833 24.15 -21.53 -7.28
N ASN A 834 22.93 -21.22 -7.70
CA ASN A 834 22.64 -20.53 -8.94
C ASN A 834 21.65 -19.37 -8.67
N PRO A 835 22.14 -18.16 -8.36
CA PRO A 835 21.28 -17.02 -8.07
C PRO A 835 20.51 -16.57 -9.31
N VAL A 836 21.03 -16.79 -10.53
CA VAL A 836 20.30 -16.49 -11.78
C VAL A 836 18.97 -17.27 -11.81
N LYS A 837 19.03 -18.58 -11.55
CA LYS A 837 17.85 -19.45 -11.43
C LYS A 837 16.92 -19.03 -10.28
N PHE A 838 17.45 -18.51 -9.17
CA PHE A 838 16.65 -17.97 -8.06
C PHE A 838 15.89 -16.69 -8.47
N PHE A 839 16.58 -15.73 -9.09
CA PHE A 839 16.02 -14.44 -9.53
C PHE A 839 15.05 -14.58 -10.71
N VAL A 840 15.27 -15.53 -11.63
CA VAL A 840 14.36 -15.83 -12.74
C VAL A 840 13.10 -16.54 -12.27
N LYS A 841 13.20 -17.51 -11.34
CA LYS A 841 12.01 -18.17 -10.77
C LYS A 841 11.15 -17.24 -9.89
N ARG A 842 11.71 -16.13 -9.43
CA ARG A 842 11.08 -15.16 -8.54
C ARG A 842 11.28 -13.76 -9.14
N PRO A 843 10.54 -13.38 -10.19
CA PRO A 843 10.83 -12.18 -10.99
C PRO A 843 10.63 -10.86 -10.21
N ASP A 844 9.70 -10.87 -9.25
CA ASP A 844 9.33 -9.74 -8.41
C ASP A 844 10.02 -9.77 -7.03
N ASN A 845 10.06 -8.61 -6.38
CA ASN A 845 10.68 -8.45 -5.06
C ASN A 845 9.92 -9.20 -3.94
N LEU A 846 8.59 -9.36 -4.04
CA LEU A 846 7.79 -10.00 -3.00
C LEU A 846 8.05 -11.51 -2.94
N ARG A 847 8.14 -12.21 -4.08
CA ARG A 847 8.51 -13.64 -4.11
C ARG A 847 9.94 -13.90 -3.62
N ARG A 848 10.87 -12.98 -3.89
CA ARG A 848 12.25 -13.04 -3.35
C ARG A 848 12.27 -12.81 -1.83
N LEU A 849 11.38 -11.94 -1.33
CA LEU A 849 11.19 -11.65 0.08
C LEU A 849 10.50 -12.80 0.85
N CYS A 850 9.47 -13.42 0.30
CA CYS A 850 8.84 -14.62 0.90
C CYS A 850 9.87 -15.75 1.04
N ALA A 851 10.71 -15.96 0.02
CA ALA A 851 11.80 -16.93 0.04
C ALA A 851 12.97 -16.60 1.00
N LEU A 852 12.88 -15.48 1.73
CA LEU A 852 13.78 -15.08 2.81
C LEU A 852 13.16 -15.29 4.21
N VAL A 853 11.83 -15.41 4.27
CA VAL A 853 11.05 -15.60 5.50
C VAL A 853 10.75 -17.09 5.72
N ASP A 854 10.55 -17.84 4.64
CA ASP A 854 10.55 -19.31 4.58
C ASP A 854 11.87 -19.94 5.09
#